data_AF-A0A954DEY8-F1
#
_entry.id   AF-A0A954DEY8-F1
#
_cell.length_a   1.000
_cell.length_b   1.000
_cell.length_c   1.000
_cell.angle_alpha   90.00
_cell.angle_beta   90.00
_cell.angle_gamma   90.00
#
_symmetry.space_group_name_H-M   'P 1'
#
loop_
_entity.id
_entity.type
_entity.pdbx_description
1 polymer ?
#
loop_
_entity_poly.entity_id
_entity_poly.type
_entity_poly.pdbx_seq_one_letter_code
_entity_poly.pdbx_strand_id
1 'polypeptide(L)'
;MRTTSKLLLALPFVLSFAACSGSNATGGLGAACRGSSSLCLVSCSLGCSLEGCSIKSIPVNQRLVFRFSQPIDPASVSPSTVRLRSSQGEQPIGDLLVQGSDVIFKPAVLSSTEYGFVANEEYSLEIAGGPGATASIESISGDKLGARLACSLVTDLGVVDADGKPPIGELVVPESLSNVKADSLIVVEFSESINTLPFQNGGTGGTILYKVALPDSTAPNGCSRRYFPLPGTAALSEDPLTGRTRVVFRPSLLMPSEACVQVEITDQIRDLSGKSAESQVFDFVVESRSIVDQYIEETFAAAGKADKVRSGAAWGNGKLTVGRLGGSGVLGSFSAVDGKDLQQKDAQGRDIYEWNTDDITISETRTLTGVEIKVTNGVLEFTDFIVGEKEHIRFVGTKPPLIRASGTIQINGVVTLVSPMPVDQSPINPSTGWAGGIGGPGGGAGGQGADLPSYTTGSINGRNGANVQVPTGHPRASQTAGTGGPGALAFPRSGKDLDVVWIKLQNFDIFVRMMANGGSGGSLFDRGNGALLGTTGLVEKTSASPILGPYTPAEFPPQEAASKAFAVLPVSSTVSSKDTFRLGGSGGGGGGTHAAYTAVKTNYVWSVGGGGGGGGGSIAFEAGSDFIVSSTGEIYAQGGGALDIRNSNGQPPARAPGGGGSGGSVLVQAGGVPTIVGKVDVSGGIGGTFAETSQLLDIKSSAGKGGAGYIRVEADPKPSFAAFGGFVPAAADDNTGLLRPIDDSTQSVAASGIYVAQSLFPPTWLYYKIEAKIDGVPVTYSDDPRVVPGSKFADDTQPVAIYFKSVAADAQTSKPIGDFTPWVPATVKDFSLKKYETTAGNGMLYLIVLDKSKTPSKSGTIEITNLRVYYRG
;
A
#
# COMPACT_ATOMS: atom_id res chain seq x y z
N MET A 1 -9.72 68.85 -16.62
CA MET A 1 -8.63 69.64 -16.00
C MET A 1 -7.32 68.94 -16.32
N ARG A 2 -6.42 69.68 -16.98
CA ARG A 2 -4.99 69.47 -17.25
C ARG A 2 -4.57 68.19 -18.02
N THR A 3 -4.31 68.22 -19.34
CA THR A 3 -3.23 68.90 -20.16
C THR A 3 -1.85 68.26 -19.93
N THR A 4 -0.94 67.96 -20.87
CA THR A 4 -0.64 68.30 -22.30
C THR A 4 0.71 67.59 -22.61
N SER A 5 1.07 67.09 -23.80
CA SER A 5 1.73 67.76 -24.94
C SER A 5 2.22 66.62 -25.89
N LYS A 6 1.96 66.52 -27.21
CA LYS A 6 2.31 67.34 -28.39
C LYS A 6 3.80 67.67 -28.52
N LEU A 7 4.49 67.19 -29.58
CA LEU A 7 4.97 68.00 -30.72
C LEU A 7 5.83 67.19 -31.75
N LEU A 8 5.40 67.30 -33.02
CA LEU A 8 6.10 67.53 -34.30
C LEU A 8 7.51 66.97 -34.60
N LEU A 9 7.64 66.37 -35.80
CA LEU A 9 8.36 67.04 -36.91
C LEU A 9 7.75 66.66 -38.27
N ALA A 10 7.51 67.66 -39.10
CA ALA A 10 7.13 67.58 -40.50
C ALA A 10 8.29 68.16 -41.34
N LEU A 11 8.56 67.60 -42.53
CA LEU A 11 8.96 68.40 -43.70
C LEU A 11 8.78 67.58 -45.01
N PRO A 12 8.38 68.21 -46.13
CA PRO A 12 7.96 67.56 -47.38
C PRO A 12 9.02 67.67 -48.48
N PHE A 13 9.01 66.81 -49.52
CA PHE A 13 9.45 67.20 -50.88
C PHE A 13 9.08 66.16 -51.97
N VAL A 14 8.15 66.60 -52.83
CA VAL A 14 7.99 66.48 -54.30
C VAL A 14 8.84 65.48 -55.13
N LEU A 15 8.15 64.83 -56.09
CA LEU A 15 8.46 64.59 -57.53
C LEU A 15 8.44 63.13 -58.05
N SER A 16 7.57 62.93 -59.06
CA SER A 16 7.78 62.19 -60.32
C SER A 16 7.20 60.79 -60.52
N PHE A 17 6.49 60.71 -61.64
CA PHE A 17 5.95 59.58 -62.37
C PHE A 17 6.90 58.38 -62.52
N ALA A 18 6.34 57.18 -62.35
CA ALA A 18 6.50 56.08 -63.31
C ALA A 18 5.34 55.09 -63.13
N ALA A 19 4.44 55.07 -64.10
CA ALA A 19 3.66 53.87 -64.38
C ALA A 19 4.66 52.78 -64.78
N CYS A 20 4.76 51.72 -64.01
CA CYS A 20 5.48 50.50 -64.39
C CYS A 20 4.56 49.31 -64.19
N SER A 21 3.99 48.91 -65.32
CA SER A 21 3.66 47.54 -65.70
C SER A 21 4.31 46.43 -64.86
N GLY A 22 3.54 45.84 -63.93
CA GLY A 22 3.71 44.44 -63.55
C GLY A 22 2.82 43.59 -64.48
N SER A 23 3.09 43.60 -65.78
CA SER A 23 3.83 42.53 -66.43
C SER A 23 3.29 41.16 -66.04
N ASN A 24 2.26 40.75 -66.78
CA ASN A 24 1.97 39.36 -67.08
C ASN A 24 3.30 38.63 -67.36
N ALA A 25 3.80 37.89 -66.38
CA ALA A 25 4.65 36.75 -66.67
C ALA A 25 3.71 35.59 -66.98
N THR A 26 3.08 35.70 -68.16
CA THR A 26 2.77 34.54 -69.00
C THR A 26 4.07 33.79 -69.24
N GLY A 27 4.44 32.93 -68.29
CA GLY A 27 5.30 31.77 -68.50
C GLY A 27 4.47 30.61 -69.04
N GLY A 28 3.59 30.88 -70.00
CA GLY A 28 3.09 29.83 -70.87
C GLY A 28 4.17 29.60 -71.92
N LEU A 29 4.81 28.44 -71.86
CA LEU A 29 5.48 27.66 -72.92
C LEU A 29 6.31 26.57 -72.20
N GLY A 30 6.13 25.26 -72.38
CA GLY A 30 5.51 24.56 -73.49
C GLY A 30 4.49 23.50 -73.07
N ALA A 31 3.37 23.49 -73.80
CA ALA A 31 2.49 22.34 -73.88
C ALA A 31 3.29 21.11 -74.33
N ALA A 32 3.27 20.03 -73.55
CA ALA A 32 3.72 18.71 -73.97
C ALA A 32 2.62 17.94 -74.73
N CYS A 33 1.72 18.66 -75.42
CA CYS A 33 0.63 18.08 -76.19
C CYS A 33 0.71 18.62 -77.63
N ARG A 34 1.49 17.98 -78.50
CA ARG A 34 1.30 18.10 -79.96
C ARG A 34 0.26 17.04 -80.34
N GLY A 35 -0.90 17.44 -80.87
CA GLY A 35 -2.06 16.56 -81.13
C GLY A 35 -1.72 15.35 -82.03
N SER A 36 -2.51 14.29 -82.10
CA SER A 36 -3.87 14.02 -81.58
C SER A 36 -3.96 12.57 -81.05
N SER A 37 -4.78 12.35 -80.01
CA SER A 37 -5.16 11.08 -79.34
C SER A 37 -4.30 10.47 -78.22
N SER A 38 -3.17 11.05 -77.80
CA SER A 38 -2.41 10.51 -76.64
C SER A 38 -2.57 11.36 -75.36
N LEU A 39 -2.68 10.69 -74.19
CA LEU A 39 -2.58 11.32 -72.87
C LEU A 39 -1.26 12.11 -72.77
N CYS A 40 -1.31 13.33 -72.23
CA CYS A 40 -0.12 14.18 -72.10
C CYS A 40 -0.15 14.97 -70.78
N LEU A 41 1.04 15.29 -70.27
CA LEU A 41 1.20 16.15 -69.10
C LEU A 41 0.96 17.61 -69.51
N VAL A 42 -0.06 18.23 -68.94
CA VAL A 42 -0.46 19.61 -69.21
C VAL A 42 0.37 20.58 -68.39
N SER A 43 0.56 20.26 -67.11
CA SER A 43 1.37 21.06 -66.18
C SER A 43 1.81 20.22 -64.99
N CYS A 44 2.80 20.72 -64.25
CA CYS A 44 3.15 20.15 -62.94
C CYS A 44 3.62 21.25 -61.98
N SER A 45 3.63 20.95 -60.68
CA SER A 45 4.08 21.88 -59.62
C SER A 45 5.57 22.27 -59.73
N LEU A 46 6.35 21.53 -60.53
CA LEU A 46 7.78 21.78 -60.78
C LEU A 46 8.05 22.55 -62.08
N GLY A 47 7.00 23.07 -62.73
CA GLY A 47 7.11 23.77 -64.02
C GLY A 47 7.62 22.88 -65.15
N CYS A 48 7.02 21.69 -65.29
CA CYS A 48 7.46 20.65 -66.21
C CYS A 48 7.30 21.06 -67.68
N SER A 49 8.29 20.66 -68.49
CA SER A 49 8.29 20.69 -69.95
C SER A 49 8.80 19.35 -70.49
N LEU A 50 8.79 19.17 -71.82
CA LEU A 50 9.37 17.97 -72.46
C LEU A 50 10.88 17.81 -72.21
N GLU A 51 11.58 18.88 -71.82
CA GLU A 51 13.02 18.87 -71.56
C GLU A 51 13.36 18.70 -70.06
N GLY A 52 12.35 18.65 -69.18
CA GLY A 52 12.51 18.45 -67.74
C GLY A 52 11.76 19.49 -66.90
N CYS A 53 12.14 19.61 -65.62
CA CYS A 53 11.53 20.50 -64.63
C CYS A 53 12.31 21.82 -64.52
N SER A 54 11.60 22.96 -64.50
CA SER A 54 12.23 24.27 -64.31
C SER A 54 12.55 24.57 -62.85
N ILE A 55 11.80 23.97 -61.92
CA ILE A 55 12.08 24.01 -60.47
C ILE A 55 12.87 22.76 -60.10
N LYS A 56 14.08 22.95 -59.55
CA LYS A 56 14.97 21.88 -59.10
C LYS A 56 15.13 21.85 -57.58
N SER A 57 15.17 23.00 -56.92
CA SER A 57 15.19 23.09 -55.45
C SER A 57 13.77 23.06 -54.90
N ILE A 58 13.48 22.12 -53.99
CA ILE A 58 12.17 21.95 -53.36
C ILE A 58 12.30 21.79 -51.84
N PRO A 59 11.26 22.10 -51.06
CA PRO A 59 11.24 21.78 -49.65
C PRO A 59 10.97 20.29 -49.40
N VAL A 60 11.35 19.79 -48.22
CA VAL A 60 11.20 18.37 -47.83
C VAL A 60 9.73 17.94 -47.67
N ASN A 61 8.82 18.90 -47.50
CA ASN A 61 7.38 18.68 -47.44
C ASN A 61 6.64 19.06 -48.74
N GLN A 62 7.36 19.27 -49.86
CA GLN A 62 6.75 19.67 -51.13
C GLN A 62 5.81 18.58 -51.68
N ARG A 63 4.54 18.93 -51.89
CA ARG A 63 3.64 18.10 -52.69
C ARG A 63 3.99 18.24 -54.17
N LEU A 64 4.09 17.12 -54.88
CA LEU A 64 4.31 17.11 -56.32
C LEU A 64 2.98 16.83 -57.02
N VAL A 65 2.53 17.76 -57.85
CA VAL A 65 1.24 17.65 -58.56
C VAL A 65 1.52 17.59 -60.05
N PHE A 66 0.98 16.59 -60.72
CA PHE A 66 1.09 16.36 -62.16
C PHE A 66 -0.30 16.38 -62.77
N ARG A 67 -0.62 17.41 -63.56
CA ARG A 67 -1.91 17.56 -64.22
C ARG A 67 -1.82 17.06 -65.66
N PHE A 68 -2.69 16.12 -66.00
CA PHE A 68 -2.77 15.53 -67.32
C PHE A 68 -3.96 16.07 -68.11
N SER A 69 -3.94 15.84 -69.43
CA SER A 69 -4.95 16.31 -70.38
C SER A 69 -6.30 15.57 -70.28
N GLN A 70 -6.31 14.41 -69.62
CA GLN A 70 -7.50 13.58 -69.42
C GLN A 70 -7.52 13.03 -67.99
N PRO A 71 -8.68 12.60 -67.47
CA PRO A 71 -8.78 11.87 -66.21
C PRO A 71 -7.92 10.60 -66.22
N ILE A 72 -7.20 10.35 -65.13
CA ILE A 72 -6.25 9.25 -64.96
C ILE A 72 -6.95 8.05 -64.34
N ASP A 73 -6.63 6.85 -64.83
CA ASP A 73 -7.00 5.61 -64.16
C ASP A 73 -6.12 5.41 -62.92
N PRO A 74 -6.68 5.41 -61.68
CA PRO A 74 -5.90 5.21 -60.47
C PRO A 74 -5.09 3.91 -60.46
N ALA A 75 -5.56 2.85 -61.14
CA ALA A 75 -4.86 1.57 -61.21
C ALA A 75 -3.55 1.64 -62.02
N SER A 76 -3.41 2.63 -62.90
CA SER A 76 -2.20 2.86 -63.69
C SER A 76 -1.10 3.61 -62.94
N VAL A 77 -1.42 4.18 -61.77
CA VAL A 77 -0.48 5.00 -60.98
C VAL A 77 0.16 4.14 -59.88
N SER A 78 1.47 3.97 -59.97
CA SER A 78 2.26 3.21 -59.02
C SER A 78 3.69 3.74 -58.96
N PRO A 79 4.50 3.31 -57.98
CA PRO A 79 5.94 3.56 -57.97
C PRO A 79 6.71 3.17 -59.23
N SER A 80 6.12 2.35 -60.11
CA SER A 80 6.73 1.95 -61.38
C SER A 80 6.42 2.91 -62.52
N THR A 81 5.32 3.67 -62.44
CA THR A 81 4.89 4.65 -63.45
C THR A 81 5.23 6.08 -63.07
N VAL A 82 5.28 6.38 -61.76
CA VAL A 82 5.85 7.60 -61.18
C VAL A 82 7.02 7.19 -60.27
N ARG A 83 8.23 7.28 -60.79
CA ARG A 83 9.45 6.87 -60.10
C ARG A 83 10.12 8.09 -59.48
N LEU A 84 10.16 8.16 -58.16
CA LEU A 84 11.08 9.04 -57.43
C LEU A 84 12.14 8.19 -56.76
N ARG A 85 13.42 8.51 -56.97
CA ARG A 85 14.54 7.79 -56.35
C ARG A 85 15.63 8.74 -55.89
N SER A 86 16.15 8.54 -54.69
CA SER A 86 17.32 9.24 -54.17
C SER A 86 18.60 8.85 -54.92
N SER A 87 19.72 9.48 -54.59
CA SER A 87 21.05 9.11 -55.10
C SER A 87 21.43 7.66 -54.78
N GLN A 88 20.87 7.10 -53.71
CA GLN A 88 21.03 5.70 -53.27
C GLN A 88 19.99 4.75 -53.90
N GLY A 89 19.09 5.25 -54.75
CA GLY A 89 18.06 4.47 -55.43
C GLY A 89 16.79 4.21 -54.61
N GLU A 90 16.71 4.77 -53.39
CA GLU A 90 15.58 4.61 -52.46
C GLU A 90 14.41 5.52 -52.84
N GLN A 91 13.19 5.04 -52.65
CA GLN A 91 11.99 5.84 -52.93
C GLN A 91 11.61 6.66 -51.69
N PRO A 92 11.30 7.96 -51.83
CA PRO A 92 10.80 8.77 -50.72
C PRO A 92 9.49 8.18 -50.18
N ILE A 93 9.33 8.21 -48.86
CA ILE A 93 8.15 7.64 -48.20
C ILE A 93 6.96 8.58 -48.42
N GLY A 94 5.90 8.12 -49.08
CA GLY A 94 4.74 8.96 -49.36
C GLY A 94 3.70 8.25 -50.20
N ASP A 95 2.56 8.90 -50.39
CA ASP A 95 1.42 8.35 -51.10
C ASP A 95 1.29 8.95 -52.50
N LEU A 96 0.92 8.12 -53.46
CA LEU A 96 0.47 8.54 -54.79
C LEU A 96 -1.05 8.55 -54.83
N LEU A 97 -1.62 9.74 -55.03
CA LEU A 97 -3.06 9.97 -55.05
C LEU A 97 -3.49 10.37 -56.46
N VAL A 98 -4.63 9.86 -56.91
CA VAL A 98 -5.21 10.20 -58.22
C VAL A 98 -6.55 10.89 -58.02
N GLN A 99 -6.69 12.07 -58.61
CA GLN A 99 -7.92 12.86 -58.52
C GLN A 99 -8.27 13.48 -59.87
N GLY A 100 -9.24 12.88 -60.56
CA GLY A 100 -9.60 13.33 -61.90
C GLY A 100 -8.39 13.22 -62.82
N SER A 101 -7.91 14.36 -63.34
CA SER A 101 -6.72 14.42 -64.20
C SER A 101 -5.41 14.73 -63.47
N ASP A 102 -5.42 14.81 -62.13
CA ASP A 102 -4.24 15.11 -61.34
C ASP A 102 -3.68 13.83 -60.68
N VAL A 103 -2.38 13.65 -60.75
CA VAL A 103 -1.61 12.68 -59.93
C VAL A 103 -0.76 13.46 -58.95
N ILE A 104 -0.88 13.12 -57.68
CA ILE A 104 -0.26 13.86 -56.57
C ILE A 104 0.64 12.91 -55.79
N PHE A 105 1.93 13.22 -55.68
CA PHE A 105 2.80 12.61 -54.68
C PHE A 105 2.78 13.46 -53.41
N LYS A 106 2.32 12.87 -52.32
CA LYS A 106 2.31 13.47 -50.98
C LYS A 106 3.40 12.82 -50.11
N PRO A 107 4.47 13.55 -49.76
CA PRO A 107 5.47 13.03 -48.81
C PRO A 107 4.80 12.70 -47.46
N ALA A 108 5.18 11.59 -46.85
CA ALA A 108 4.74 11.24 -45.50
C ALA A 108 5.35 12.18 -44.46
N VAL A 109 4.65 12.41 -43.35
CA VAL A 109 5.21 13.12 -42.20
C VAL A 109 5.76 12.07 -41.24
N LEU A 110 7.08 12.05 -41.03
CA LEU A 110 7.76 11.03 -40.22
C LEU A 110 8.08 11.56 -38.82
N SER A 111 8.51 12.83 -38.71
CA SER A 111 8.67 13.55 -37.45
C SER A 111 8.50 15.07 -37.64
N SER A 112 8.72 15.88 -36.58
CA SER A 112 8.62 17.35 -36.65
C SER A 112 9.64 18.00 -37.59
N THR A 113 10.68 17.27 -37.99
CA THR A 113 11.74 17.75 -38.89
C THR A 113 12.05 16.76 -40.03
N GLU A 114 11.37 15.62 -40.09
CA GLU A 114 11.60 14.57 -41.09
C GLU A 114 10.33 14.27 -41.87
N TYR A 115 10.46 14.26 -43.19
CA TYR A 115 9.39 14.02 -44.15
C TYR A 115 9.78 12.91 -45.10
N GLY A 116 8.85 12.53 -45.98
CA GLY A 116 9.07 11.57 -47.05
C GLY A 116 10.31 11.85 -47.89
N PHE A 117 10.63 13.13 -48.09
CA PHE A 117 11.90 13.56 -48.64
C PHE A 117 12.94 13.78 -47.53
N VAL A 118 14.12 13.21 -47.72
CA VAL A 118 15.30 13.46 -46.89
C VAL A 118 15.84 14.86 -47.20
N ALA A 119 16.25 15.62 -46.20
CA ALA A 119 16.81 16.96 -46.40
C ALA A 119 18.19 16.92 -47.09
N ASN A 120 18.44 17.88 -47.98
CA ASN A 120 19.68 18.02 -48.78
C ASN A 120 19.99 16.78 -49.65
N GLU A 121 18.97 16.04 -50.07
CA GLU A 121 19.12 14.85 -50.91
C GLU A 121 18.73 15.17 -52.36
N GLU A 122 19.42 14.56 -53.33
CA GLU A 122 19.06 14.64 -54.74
C GLU A 122 18.15 13.46 -55.13
N TYR A 123 16.98 13.77 -55.68
CA TYR A 123 16.03 12.80 -56.20
C TYR A 123 15.92 12.90 -57.72
N SER A 124 16.03 11.76 -58.40
CA SER A 124 15.60 11.61 -59.78
C SER A 124 14.10 11.32 -59.84
N LEU A 125 13.34 12.19 -60.52
CA LEU A 125 11.93 12.01 -60.85
C LEU A 125 11.80 11.56 -62.30
N GLU A 126 11.12 10.43 -62.52
CA GLU A 126 10.75 9.93 -63.84
C GLU A 126 9.26 9.57 -63.86
N ILE A 127 8.51 10.12 -64.83
CA ILE A 127 7.18 9.63 -65.18
C ILE A 127 7.30 8.92 -66.52
N ALA A 128 7.04 7.61 -66.50
CA ALA A 128 7.24 6.76 -67.64
C ALA A 128 6.17 7.04 -68.72
N GLY A 129 6.63 7.25 -69.96
CA GLY A 129 5.78 7.54 -71.12
C GLY A 129 6.56 7.46 -72.44
N GLY A 130 5.85 7.45 -73.56
CA GLY A 130 6.41 7.34 -74.91
C GLY A 130 6.46 5.91 -75.48
N PRO A 131 6.75 5.78 -76.79
CA PRO A 131 6.77 4.48 -77.47
C PRO A 131 7.92 3.61 -76.95
N GLY A 132 7.58 2.53 -76.26
CA GLY A 132 8.53 1.57 -75.67
C GLY A 132 8.60 1.56 -74.14
N ALA A 133 7.81 2.38 -73.44
CA ALA A 133 7.71 2.32 -71.99
C ALA A 133 7.04 1.01 -71.53
N THR A 134 7.70 0.24 -70.66
CA THR A 134 7.18 -1.03 -70.11
C THR A 134 6.10 -0.82 -69.05
N ALA A 135 6.01 0.39 -68.48
CA ALA A 135 4.95 0.87 -67.60
C ALA A 135 4.64 2.32 -67.98
N SER A 136 3.37 2.73 -68.00
CA SER A 136 2.94 4.10 -68.33
C SER A 136 1.71 4.45 -67.52
N ILE A 137 1.54 5.73 -67.19
CA ILE A 137 0.25 6.24 -66.72
C ILE A 137 -0.75 6.14 -67.87
N GLU A 138 -1.99 5.76 -67.56
CA GLU A 138 -3.10 5.61 -68.50
C GLU A 138 -4.28 6.49 -68.08
N SER A 139 -4.99 7.04 -69.07
CA SER A 139 -6.27 7.69 -68.82
C SER A 139 -7.34 6.64 -68.54
N ILE A 140 -8.51 7.07 -68.02
CA ILE A 140 -9.67 6.18 -67.86
C ILE A 140 -10.13 5.61 -69.22
N SER A 141 -9.83 6.28 -70.34
CA SER A 141 -10.10 5.78 -71.70
C SER A 141 -8.99 4.85 -72.24
N GLY A 142 -7.94 4.58 -71.47
CA GLY A 142 -6.82 3.69 -71.83
C GLY A 142 -5.70 4.36 -72.63
N ASP A 143 -5.72 5.69 -72.79
CA ASP A 143 -4.66 6.41 -73.52
C ASP A 143 -3.39 6.48 -72.67
N LYS A 144 -2.26 6.04 -73.22
CA LYS A 144 -0.95 6.08 -72.56
C LYS A 144 -0.28 7.44 -72.67
N LEU A 145 0.54 7.77 -71.67
CA LEU A 145 1.34 8.98 -71.65
C LEU A 145 2.28 9.03 -72.87
N GLY A 146 2.10 10.03 -73.73
CA GLY A 146 2.77 10.11 -75.03
C GLY A 146 4.28 10.43 -74.99
N ALA A 147 4.80 10.94 -73.87
CA ALA A 147 6.21 11.26 -73.70
C ALA A 147 6.67 11.08 -72.25
N ARG A 148 7.90 10.61 -72.04
CA ARG A 148 8.52 10.54 -70.71
C ARG A 148 8.79 11.94 -70.15
N LEU A 149 8.61 12.11 -68.84
CA LEU A 149 9.16 13.23 -68.08
C LEU A 149 10.33 12.71 -67.24
N ALA A 150 11.46 13.39 -67.27
CA ALA A 150 12.58 13.11 -66.37
C ALA A 150 13.22 14.42 -65.89
N CYS A 151 13.45 14.54 -64.58
CA CYS A 151 14.19 15.67 -64.00
C CYS A 151 14.85 15.29 -62.67
N SER A 152 15.83 16.08 -62.22
CA SER A 152 16.41 15.96 -60.88
C SER A 152 15.95 17.09 -59.98
N LEU A 153 15.72 16.75 -58.71
CA LEU A 153 15.22 17.61 -57.66
C LEU A 153 16.17 17.54 -56.47
N VAL A 154 16.46 18.66 -55.81
CA VAL A 154 17.25 18.72 -54.58
C VAL A 154 16.35 19.28 -53.47
N THR A 155 16.34 18.63 -52.32
CA THR A 155 15.48 18.97 -51.17
C THR A 155 16.20 19.89 -50.17
N ASP A 156 16.71 21.03 -50.66
CA ASP A 156 17.57 21.98 -49.93
C ASP A 156 16.82 23.15 -49.26
N LEU A 157 15.50 23.28 -49.49
CA LEU A 157 14.71 24.41 -48.97
C LEU A 157 14.13 24.18 -47.56
N GLY A 158 14.47 23.06 -46.90
CA GLY A 158 13.93 22.72 -45.59
C GLY A 158 12.42 22.48 -45.59
N VAL A 159 11.74 22.69 -44.47
CA VAL A 159 10.28 22.63 -44.39
C VAL A 159 9.71 23.99 -44.74
N VAL A 160 8.83 24.06 -45.74
CA VAL A 160 8.12 25.29 -46.10
C VAL A 160 6.72 25.24 -45.52
N ASP A 161 6.43 26.19 -44.63
CA ASP A 161 5.08 26.57 -44.24
C ASP A 161 4.45 27.35 -45.41
N ALA A 162 3.28 26.89 -45.86
CA ALA A 162 2.66 27.31 -47.11
C ALA A 162 2.03 28.71 -47.03
N ASP A 163 1.68 29.20 -45.85
CA ASP A 163 1.05 30.52 -45.67
C ASP A 163 1.89 31.50 -44.82
N GLY A 164 2.96 31.01 -44.20
CA GLY A 164 3.90 31.81 -43.44
C GLY A 164 3.36 32.22 -42.06
N LYS A 165 2.21 31.72 -41.62
CA LYS A 165 1.53 32.13 -40.40
C LYS A 165 1.56 31.02 -39.34
N PRO A 166 1.29 31.35 -38.07
CA PRO A 166 1.01 30.34 -37.06
C PRO A 166 -0.28 29.57 -37.38
N PRO A 167 -0.37 28.29 -36.98
CA PRO A 167 -1.59 27.51 -37.16
C PRO A 167 -2.69 28.05 -36.24
N ILE A 168 -3.88 28.27 -36.81
CA ILE A 168 -5.07 28.76 -36.11
C ILE A 168 -6.11 27.65 -36.13
N GLY A 169 -6.64 27.27 -34.97
CA GLY A 169 -7.73 26.31 -34.89
C GLY A 169 -9.10 26.97 -34.97
N GLU A 170 -10.07 26.25 -35.52
CA GLU A 170 -11.48 26.61 -35.54
C GLU A 170 -12.28 25.45 -34.95
N LEU A 171 -13.19 25.75 -34.02
CA LEU A 171 -14.12 24.75 -33.50
C LEU A 171 -15.22 24.49 -34.52
N VAL A 172 -15.12 23.37 -35.24
CA VAL A 172 -16.07 22.96 -36.28
C VAL A 172 -17.27 22.22 -35.69
N VAL A 173 -17.04 21.43 -34.63
CA VAL A 173 -18.12 20.74 -33.92
C VAL A 173 -17.91 20.96 -32.42
N PRO A 174 -18.95 21.43 -31.69
CA PRO A 174 -20.31 21.73 -32.16
C PRO A 174 -20.41 23.03 -32.98
N GLU A 175 -21.25 23.03 -34.02
CA GLU A 175 -21.53 24.24 -34.84
C GLU A 175 -22.32 25.31 -34.06
N SER A 176 -23.22 24.87 -33.16
CA SER A 176 -23.91 25.74 -32.21
C SER A 176 -23.18 25.71 -30.88
N LEU A 177 -22.84 26.87 -30.32
CA LEU A 177 -22.18 26.97 -29.00
C LEU A 177 -23.18 26.90 -27.83
N SER A 178 -24.46 26.69 -28.12
CA SER A 178 -25.52 26.54 -27.11
C SER A 178 -26.39 25.33 -27.44
N ASN A 179 -26.97 24.72 -26.41
CA ASN A 179 -27.80 23.52 -26.53
C ASN A 179 -27.10 22.38 -27.27
N VAL A 180 -25.83 22.16 -26.93
CA VAL A 180 -25.01 21.10 -27.53
C VAL A 180 -25.41 19.76 -26.96
N LYS A 181 -25.62 18.74 -27.79
CA LYS A 181 -25.92 17.39 -27.29
C LYS A 181 -24.79 16.85 -26.44
N ALA A 182 -25.12 16.19 -25.34
CA ALA A 182 -24.14 15.70 -24.37
C ALA A 182 -23.15 14.63 -24.90
N ASP A 183 -23.49 13.96 -26.00
CA ASP A 183 -22.65 12.99 -26.69
C ASP A 183 -21.93 13.57 -27.93
N SER A 184 -22.00 14.89 -28.12
CA SER A 184 -21.36 15.56 -29.26
C SER A 184 -19.85 15.32 -29.26
N LEU A 185 -19.31 15.05 -30.43
CA LEU A 185 -17.87 15.10 -30.67
C LEU A 185 -17.40 16.56 -30.59
N ILE A 186 -16.13 16.75 -30.25
CA ILE A 186 -15.48 18.05 -30.28
C ILE A 186 -14.46 18.02 -31.41
N VAL A 187 -14.68 18.80 -32.46
CA VAL A 187 -13.83 18.80 -33.65
C VAL A 187 -13.20 20.17 -33.82
N VAL A 188 -11.87 20.20 -33.78
CA VAL A 188 -11.07 21.38 -34.09
C VAL A 188 -10.40 21.19 -35.43
N GLU A 189 -10.60 22.10 -36.39
CA GLU A 189 -9.89 22.14 -37.67
C GLU A 189 -8.83 23.23 -37.63
N PHE A 190 -7.60 22.89 -37.96
CA PHE A 190 -6.51 23.86 -38.08
C PHE A 190 -6.44 24.42 -39.50
N SER A 191 -6.02 25.69 -39.61
CA SER A 191 -5.83 26.40 -40.88
C SER A 191 -4.86 25.71 -41.85
N GLU A 192 -4.01 24.84 -41.33
CA GLU A 192 -2.94 24.12 -42.02
C GLU A 192 -2.63 22.75 -41.37
N SER A 193 -1.58 22.08 -41.85
CA SER A 193 -1.09 20.83 -41.30
C SER A 193 -0.29 21.09 -40.02
N ILE A 194 -0.60 20.37 -38.94
CA ILE A 194 0.12 20.47 -37.66
C ILE A 194 1.00 19.25 -37.42
N ASN A 195 1.97 19.38 -36.53
CA ASN A 195 2.72 18.25 -36.01
C ASN A 195 1.76 17.30 -35.26
N THR A 196 1.63 16.08 -35.77
CA THR A 196 0.71 15.06 -35.27
C THR A 196 1.31 14.17 -34.18
N LEU A 197 2.63 14.24 -33.95
CA LEU A 197 3.32 13.44 -32.93
C LEU A 197 2.72 13.55 -31.52
N PRO A 198 2.29 14.74 -31.02
CA PRO A 198 1.69 14.86 -29.69
C PRO A 198 0.38 14.06 -29.51
N PHE A 199 -0.23 13.60 -30.60
CA PHE A 199 -1.48 12.86 -30.62
C PHE A 199 -1.29 11.36 -30.92
N GLN A 200 -0.08 10.92 -31.29
CA GLN A 200 0.22 9.52 -31.53
C GLN A 200 0.13 8.73 -30.20
N ASN A 201 -0.47 7.55 -30.23
CA ASN A 201 -0.86 6.69 -29.08
C ASN A 201 -2.18 7.05 -28.35
N GLY A 202 -3.05 7.88 -28.94
CA GLY A 202 -4.40 8.08 -28.41
C GLY A 202 -4.44 8.80 -27.05
N GLY A 203 -3.44 9.64 -26.78
CA GLY A 203 -3.36 10.45 -25.56
C GLY A 203 -4.56 11.38 -25.38
N THR A 204 -4.69 11.92 -24.15
CA THR A 204 -5.77 12.79 -23.66
C THR A 204 -5.85 14.17 -24.36
N GLY A 205 -6.00 14.19 -25.68
CA GLY A 205 -6.21 15.43 -26.44
C GLY A 205 -4.95 16.07 -27.05
N GLY A 206 -3.79 15.42 -26.97
CA GLY A 206 -2.53 16.10 -27.29
C GLY A 206 -2.36 17.34 -26.41
N THR A 207 -1.82 18.42 -26.97
CA THR A 207 -1.65 19.70 -26.27
C THR A 207 -2.90 20.59 -26.29
N ILE A 208 -4.05 20.07 -26.74
CA ILE A 208 -5.36 20.73 -26.61
C ILE A 208 -5.99 20.30 -25.28
N LEU A 209 -6.37 21.26 -24.45
CA LEU A 209 -7.01 20.98 -23.15
C LEU A 209 -8.52 21.02 -23.30
N TYR A 210 -9.16 19.88 -23.06
CA TYR A 210 -10.62 19.75 -22.98
C TYR A 210 -11.02 19.82 -21.51
N LYS A 211 -11.84 20.81 -21.18
CA LYS A 211 -12.20 21.18 -19.82
C LYS A 211 -13.71 21.32 -19.72
N VAL A 212 -14.26 21.12 -18.53
CA VAL A 212 -15.70 21.32 -18.30
C VAL A 212 -15.97 21.83 -16.90
N ALA A 213 -16.96 22.70 -16.78
CA ALA A 213 -17.37 23.35 -15.56
C ALA A 213 -18.88 23.21 -15.35
N LEU A 214 -19.30 23.22 -14.10
CA LEU A 214 -20.71 23.29 -13.74
C LEU A 214 -21.28 24.67 -14.09
N PRO A 215 -22.58 24.77 -14.42
CA PRO A 215 -23.24 26.05 -14.58
C PRO A 215 -23.20 26.83 -13.26
N ASP A 216 -22.97 28.13 -13.36
CA ASP A 216 -22.98 29.07 -12.24
C ASP A 216 -23.79 30.31 -12.65
N SER A 217 -25.03 30.38 -12.15
CA SER A 217 -25.95 31.48 -12.44
C SER A 217 -25.48 32.83 -11.89
N THR A 218 -24.47 32.84 -11.02
CA THR A 218 -23.86 34.06 -10.48
C THR A 218 -22.63 34.50 -11.27
N ALA A 219 -22.08 33.64 -12.14
CA ALA A 219 -20.95 33.97 -13.00
C ALA A 219 -21.40 34.81 -14.22
N PRO A 220 -20.60 35.80 -14.64
CA PRO A 220 -20.94 36.66 -15.79
C PRO A 220 -21.18 35.90 -17.11
N ASN A 221 -20.58 34.72 -17.25
CA ASN A 221 -20.72 33.82 -18.42
C ASN A 221 -21.60 32.60 -18.13
N GLY A 222 -22.25 32.51 -16.97
CA GLY A 222 -23.08 31.37 -16.60
C GLY A 222 -22.31 30.10 -16.23
N CYS A 223 -20.97 30.17 -16.10
CA CYS A 223 -20.10 29.03 -15.89
C CYS A 223 -19.23 29.19 -14.64
N SER A 224 -19.07 28.11 -13.86
CA SER A 224 -18.15 28.11 -12.72
C SER A 224 -16.72 28.40 -13.16
N ARG A 225 -15.94 29.09 -12.32
CA ARG A 225 -14.49 29.29 -12.54
C ARG A 225 -13.67 28.01 -12.39
N ARG A 226 -14.26 26.93 -11.87
CA ARG A 226 -13.57 25.66 -11.61
C ARG A 226 -13.84 24.69 -12.76
N TYR A 227 -12.83 24.50 -13.60
CA TYR A 227 -12.83 23.54 -14.69
C TYR A 227 -12.18 22.22 -14.28
N PHE A 228 -12.73 21.12 -14.80
CA PHE A 228 -12.21 19.77 -14.64
C PHE A 228 -11.83 19.22 -16.01
N PRO A 229 -10.75 18.42 -16.13
CA PRO A 229 -10.41 17.76 -17.39
C PRO A 229 -11.57 16.89 -17.88
N LEU A 230 -11.96 17.04 -19.15
CA LEU A 230 -12.95 16.18 -19.79
C LEU A 230 -12.22 14.94 -20.33
N PRO A 231 -12.47 13.73 -19.79
CA PRO A 231 -11.80 12.52 -20.28
C PRO A 231 -12.35 12.11 -21.65
N GLY A 232 -11.48 11.61 -22.51
CA GLY A 232 -11.84 11.18 -23.85
C GLY A 232 -10.64 10.76 -24.66
N THR A 233 -10.88 10.50 -25.95
CA THR A 233 -9.84 10.08 -26.91
C THR A 233 -9.84 11.04 -28.08
N ALA A 234 -8.66 11.49 -28.49
CA ALA A 234 -8.50 12.29 -29.69
C ALA A 234 -8.05 11.39 -30.87
N ALA A 235 -8.66 11.61 -32.02
CA ALA A 235 -8.26 11.03 -33.29
C ALA A 235 -7.93 12.17 -34.27
N LEU A 236 -6.92 11.95 -35.11
CA LEU A 236 -6.53 12.90 -36.13
C LEU A 236 -7.04 12.48 -37.50
N SER A 237 -7.44 13.45 -38.29
CA SER A 237 -7.75 13.29 -39.71
C SER A 237 -7.15 14.47 -40.47
N GLU A 238 -6.26 14.21 -41.41
CA GLU A 238 -5.71 15.26 -42.28
C GLU A 238 -6.44 15.22 -43.63
N ASP A 239 -6.90 16.37 -44.11
CA ASP A 239 -7.44 16.49 -45.46
C ASP A 239 -6.27 16.62 -46.46
N PRO A 240 -6.04 15.62 -47.33
CA PRO A 240 -4.91 15.63 -48.25
C PRO A 240 -4.98 16.72 -49.31
N LEU A 241 -6.18 17.28 -49.58
CA LEU A 241 -6.39 18.31 -50.60
C LEU A 241 -6.05 19.69 -50.04
N THR A 242 -6.67 20.04 -48.92
CA THR A 242 -6.51 21.35 -48.30
C THR A 242 -5.23 21.46 -47.47
N GLY A 243 -4.64 20.34 -47.04
CA GLY A 243 -3.50 20.35 -46.12
C GLY A 243 -3.91 20.90 -44.76
N ARG A 244 -5.12 20.58 -44.31
CA ARG A 244 -5.65 20.98 -43.00
C ARG A 244 -5.76 19.77 -42.09
N THR A 245 -5.46 19.96 -40.81
CA THR A 245 -5.60 18.90 -39.80
C THR A 245 -6.87 19.08 -38.99
N ARG A 246 -7.66 18.01 -38.84
CA ARG A 246 -8.79 17.92 -37.92
C ARG A 246 -8.41 17.06 -36.72
N VAL A 247 -8.64 17.58 -35.53
CA VAL A 247 -8.58 16.86 -34.26
C VAL A 247 -10.01 16.56 -33.81
N VAL A 248 -10.37 15.28 -33.80
CA VAL A 248 -11.69 14.78 -33.38
C VAL A 248 -11.54 14.21 -31.98
N PHE A 249 -12.04 14.93 -30.98
CA PHE A 249 -12.10 14.45 -29.60
C PHE A 249 -13.46 13.84 -29.30
N ARG A 250 -13.45 12.59 -28.81
CA ARG A 250 -14.63 11.86 -28.35
C ARG A 250 -14.58 11.78 -26.82
N PRO A 251 -15.48 12.48 -26.11
CA PRO A 251 -15.64 12.30 -24.67
C PRO A 251 -15.91 10.83 -24.33
N SER A 252 -15.26 10.30 -23.28
CA SER A 252 -15.50 8.93 -22.82
C SER A 252 -16.73 8.80 -21.91
N LEU A 253 -17.29 9.94 -21.48
CA LEU A 253 -18.51 10.06 -20.69
C LEU A 253 -19.43 11.07 -21.37
N LEU A 254 -20.74 10.94 -21.13
CA LEU A 254 -21.69 11.96 -21.52
C LEU A 254 -21.39 13.27 -20.78
N MET A 255 -21.34 14.37 -21.50
CA MET A 255 -21.13 15.68 -20.90
C MET A 255 -22.32 16.05 -20.00
N PRO A 256 -22.10 16.64 -18.81
CA PRO A 256 -23.19 16.89 -17.87
C PRO A 256 -24.21 17.92 -18.40
N SER A 257 -25.45 17.82 -17.93
CA SER A 257 -26.53 18.74 -18.34
C SER A 257 -26.15 20.18 -18.02
N GLU A 258 -26.38 21.12 -18.96
CA GLU A 258 -26.07 22.55 -18.80
C GLU A 258 -24.59 22.86 -18.47
N ALA A 259 -23.70 21.89 -18.65
CA ALA A 259 -22.28 22.09 -18.38
C ALA A 259 -21.65 23.00 -19.44
N CYS A 260 -20.69 23.81 -18.99
CA CYS A 260 -19.86 24.61 -19.87
C CYS A 260 -18.60 23.83 -20.23
N VAL A 261 -18.40 23.57 -21.51
CA VAL A 261 -17.22 22.88 -22.01
C VAL A 261 -16.30 23.91 -22.65
N GLN A 262 -15.03 23.86 -22.26
CA GLN A 262 -13.97 24.71 -22.73
C GLN A 262 -12.94 23.87 -23.50
N VAL A 263 -12.58 24.33 -24.69
CA VAL A 263 -11.54 23.74 -25.54
C VAL A 263 -10.45 24.77 -25.69
N GLU A 264 -9.29 24.49 -25.10
CA GLU A 264 -8.14 25.39 -25.14
C GLU A 264 -7.04 24.81 -26.02
N ILE A 265 -6.77 25.48 -27.14
CA ILE A 265 -5.59 25.24 -27.97
C ILE A 265 -4.44 25.99 -27.31
N THR A 266 -3.33 25.28 -27.07
CA THR A 266 -2.13 25.86 -26.43
C THR A 266 -1.02 26.13 -27.45
N ASP A 267 -0.03 26.92 -27.06
CA ASP A 267 1.17 27.24 -27.84
C ASP A 267 2.12 26.04 -28.09
N GLN A 268 1.79 24.88 -27.52
CA GLN A 268 2.54 23.64 -27.72
C GLN A 268 2.12 22.90 -29.00
N ILE A 269 0.97 23.25 -29.59
CA ILE A 269 0.65 22.85 -30.96
C ILE A 269 1.61 23.60 -31.88
N ARG A 270 2.24 22.88 -32.81
CA ARG A 270 3.13 23.47 -33.81
C ARG A 270 2.68 23.09 -35.21
N ASP A 271 2.86 24.00 -36.16
CA ASP A 271 2.79 23.64 -37.57
C ASP A 271 3.95 22.69 -37.94
N LEU A 272 4.01 22.34 -39.22
CA LEU A 272 5.10 21.55 -39.78
C LEU A 272 6.44 22.32 -39.80
N SER A 273 6.45 23.65 -39.80
CA SER A 273 7.67 24.47 -39.81
C SER A 273 8.26 24.78 -38.42
N GLY A 274 7.55 24.40 -37.36
CA GLY A 274 7.92 24.59 -35.96
C GLY A 274 7.31 25.83 -35.27
N LYS A 275 6.51 26.64 -35.96
CA LYS A 275 5.79 27.78 -35.38
C LYS A 275 4.68 27.30 -34.45
N SER A 276 4.63 27.89 -33.26
CA SER A 276 3.60 27.62 -32.26
C SER A 276 2.25 28.19 -32.68
N ALA A 277 1.17 27.44 -32.45
CA ALA A 277 -0.20 27.92 -32.59
C ALA A 277 -0.47 29.11 -31.67
N GLU A 278 -1.39 29.98 -32.08
CA GLU A 278 -1.94 30.99 -31.17
C GLU A 278 -2.87 30.33 -30.15
N SER A 279 -2.69 30.65 -28.87
CA SER A 279 -3.56 30.14 -27.81
C SER A 279 -4.99 30.62 -28.03
N GLN A 280 -5.92 29.68 -28.11
CA GLN A 280 -7.33 29.94 -28.42
C GLN A 280 -8.22 29.18 -27.46
N VAL A 281 -9.33 29.80 -27.07
CA VAL A 281 -10.29 29.22 -26.13
C VAL A 281 -11.66 29.26 -26.79
N PHE A 282 -12.29 28.10 -26.88
CA PHE A 282 -13.66 27.96 -27.35
C PHE A 282 -14.52 27.44 -26.20
N ASP A 283 -15.67 28.06 -25.98
CA ASP A 283 -16.62 27.65 -24.97
C ASP A 283 -17.96 27.29 -25.62
N PHE A 284 -18.59 26.23 -25.14
CA PHE A 284 -19.96 25.89 -25.50
C PHE A 284 -20.75 25.31 -24.33
N VAL A 285 -22.08 25.38 -24.40
CA VAL A 285 -22.99 24.92 -23.34
C VAL A 285 -23.78 23.70 -23.79
N VAL A 286 -23.75 22.65 -22.97
CA VAL A 286 -24.50 21.41 -23.18
C VAL A 286 -26.00 21.66 -22.97
N GLU A 287 -26.85 21.02 -23.77
CA GLU A 287 -28.30 21.10 -23.63
C GLU A 287 -28.79 20.67 -22.25
N SER A 288 -29.88 21.29 -21.80
CA SER A 288 -30.57 20.87 -20.60
C SER A 288 -31.22 19.51 -20.83
N ARG A 289 -30.97 18.56 -19.93
CA ARG A 289 -31.55 17.21 -19.99
C ARG A 289 -32.29 16.91 -18.71
N SER A 290 -33.34 16.09 -18.82
CA SER A 290 -34.02 15.56 -17.64
C SER A 290 -33.02 14.79 -16.80
N ILE A 291 -32.83 15.22 -15.56
CA ILE A 291 -31.93 14.53 -14.65
C ILE A 291 -32.60 13.22 -14.22
N VAL A 292 -31.95 12.09 -14.53
CA VAL A 292 -32.44 10.74 -14.17
C VAL A 292 -31.60 10.21 -13.02
N ASP A 293 -32.26 9.63 -12.02
CA ASP A 293 -31.58 8.94 -10.93
C ASP A 293 -30.91 7.67 -11.48
N GLN A 294 -29.61 7.55 -11.23
CA GLN A 294 -28.79 6.41 -11.60
C GLN A 294 -28.47 5.58 -10.35
N TYR A 295 -27.87 4.40 -10.53
CA TYR A 295 -27.39 3.62 -9.40
C TYR A 295 -26.11 2.86 -9.72
N ILE A 296 -25.31 2.65 -8.68
CA ILE A 296 -24.22 1.68 -8.65
C ILE A 296 -24.81 0.40 -8.06
N GLU A 297 -24.58 -0.75 -8.70
CA GLU A 297 -25.05 -2.05 -8.23
C GLU A 297 -23.88 -2.99 -7.91
N GLU A 298 -23.95 -3.64 -6.75
CA GLU A 298 -23.15 -4.80 -6.40
C GLU A 298 -24.07 -6.01 -6.17
N THR A 299 -23.81 -7.09 -6.91
CA THR A 299 -24.55 -8.36 -6.81
C THR A 299 -23.78 -9.43 -6.04
N PHE A 300 -22.54 -9.15 -5.64
CA PHE A 300 -21.59 -10.04 -5.00
C PHE A 300 -21.27 -11.29 -5.84
N ALA A 301 -21.50 -11.22 -7.16
CA ALA A 301 -21.18 -12.31 -8.08
C ALA A 301 -19.67 -12.43 -8.33
N ALA A 302 -18.97 -11.30 -8.43
CA ALA A 302 -17.54 -11.24 -8.71
C ALA A 302 -16.74 -10.79 -7.48
N ALA A 303 -15.72 -11.55 -7.09
CA ALA A 303 -14.83 -11.21 -5.98
C ALA A 303 -13.86 -10.06 -6.30
N GLY A 304 -13.71 -9.68 -7.57
CA GLY A 304 -12.76 -8.64 -8.00
C GLY A 304 -13.08 -7.22 -7.51
N LYS A 305 -14.26 -7.01 -6.92
CA LYS A 305 -14.65 -5.76 -6.27
C LYS A 305 -14.47 -5.77 -4.75
N ALA A 306 -14.12 -6.90 -4.15
CA ALA A 306 -13.81 -6.98 -2.74
C ALA A 306 -12.41 -6.42 -2.48
N ASP A 307 -12.27 -5.54 -1.48
CA ASP A 307 -10.97 -5.21 -0.92
C ASP A 307 -10.56 -6.33 0.05
N LYS A 308 -9.81 -7.31 -0.48
CA LYS A 308 -9.38 -8.49 0.29
C LYS A 308 -8.53 -8.12 1.52
N VAL A 309 -7.80 -7.01 1.47
CA VAL A 309 -6.95 -6.57 2.60
C VAL A 309 -7.79 -6.20 3.80
N ARG A 310 -9.00 -5.67 3.59
CA ARG A 310 -9.92 -5.21 4.65
C ARG A 310 -11.14 -6.10 4.86
N SER A 311 -11.31 -7.14 4.03
CA SER A 311 -12.49 -8.02 4.05
C SER A 311 -12.19 -9.39 4.65
N GLY A 312 -13.02 -9.78 5.61
CA GLY A 312 -13.08 -11.15 6.16
C GLY A 312 -14.39 -11.86 5.85
N ALA A 313 -15.40 -11.11 5.44
CA ALA A 313 -16.66 -11.67 4.96
C ALA A 313 -16.44 -12.48 3.67
N ALA A 314 -17.20 -13.54 3.50
CA ALA A 314 -17.17 -14.34 2.28
C ALA A 314 -17.95 -13.62 1.17
N TRP A 315 -17.20 -13.19 0.14
CA TRP A 315 -17.70 -12.43 -1.02
C TRP A 315 -17.60 -13.29 -2.29
N GLY A 316 -18.75 -13.58 -2.91
CA GLY A 316 -18.79 -14.34 -4.16
C GLY A 316 -20.09 -15.13 -4.32
N ASN A 317 -20.26 -15.79 -5.47
CA ASN A 317 -21.43 -16.64 -5.75
C ASN A 317 -22.78 -15.90 -5.62
N GLY A 318 -22.80 -14.59 -5.87
CA GLY A 318 -24.01 -13.78 -5.86
C GLY A 318 -24.49 -13.39 -4.45
N LYS A 319 -23.63 -13.55 -3.44
CA LYS A 319 -23.95 -13.14 -2.07
C LYS A 319 -22.72 -12.72 -1.26
N LEU A 320 -22.98 -11.92 -0.25
CA LEU A 320 -22.05 -11.60 0.82
C LEU A 320 -22.54 -12.27 2.11
N THR A 321 -21.66 -13.03 2.76
CA THR A 321 -21.99 -13.77 4.00
C THR A 321 -20.94 -13.57 5.07
N VAL A 322 -21.30 -13.83 6.32
CA VAL A 322 -20.37 -13.70 7.46
C VAL A 322 -19.16 -14.61 7.26
N GLY A 323 -17.98 -14.05 7.51
CA GLY A 323 -16.74 -14.81 7.53
C GLY A 323 -16.65 -15.70 8.76
N ARG A 324 -15.59 -16.51 8.81
CA ARG A 324 -15.29 -17.28 10.02
C ARG A 324 -14.67 -16.43 11.11
N LEU A 325 -13.78 -15.49 10.75
CA LEU A 325 -13.05 -14.62 11.67
C LEU A 325 -13.17 -13.15 11.25
N GLY A 326 -12.49 -12.26 11.98
CA GLY A 326 -12.20 -10.88 11.53
C GLY A 326 -12.56 -9.77 12.52
N GLY A 327 -13.57 -9.97 13.38
CA GLY A 327 -14.03 -8.94 14.31
C GLY A 327 -14.75 -7.77 13.63
N SER A 328 -14.89 -6.66 14.36
CA SER A 328 -15.69 -5.48 13.95
C SER A 328 -14.97 -4.53 12.99
N GLY A 329 -13.64 -4.53 12.99
CA GLY A 329 -12.83 -3.51 12.33
C GLY A 329 -13.01 -2.08 12.81
N VAL A 330 -13.67 -1.86 13.96
CA VAL A 330 -14.07 -0.54 14.45
C VAL A 330 -12.91 0.45 14.61
N LEU A 331 -11.69 -0.04 14.83
CA LEU A 331 -10.47 0.77 14.98
C LEU A 331 -9.88 1.23 13.63
N GLY A 332 -10.48 0.86 12.50
CA GLY A 332 -9.96 1.17 11.16
C GLY A 332 -8.69 0.40 10.81
N SER A 333 -7.88 0.92 9.88
CA SER A 333 -6.59 0.33 9.52
C SER A 333 -5.56 0.56 10.63
N PHE A 334 -4.74 -0.44 10.92
CA PHE A 334 -3.64 -0.31 11.89
C PHE A 334 -2.63 0.78 11.45
N SER A 335 -2.06 1.46 12.44
CA SER A 335 -1.04 2.48 12.23
C SER A 335 -0.08 2.50 13.43
N ALA A 336 1.22 2.30 13.21
CA ALA A 336 2.18 2.20 14.31
C ALA A 336 2.23 3.45 15.21
N VAL A 337 1.98 4.64 14.63
CA VAL A 337 2.02 5.95 15.32
C VAL A 337 0.95 6.16 16.38
N ASP A 338 0.04 5.20 16.54
CA ASP A 338 -0.98 5.23 17.60
C ASP A 338 -0.40 4.79 18.94
N GLY A 339 0.69 4.03 18.89
CA GLY A 339 1.53 3.77 20.03
C GLY A 339 2.40 4.98 20.34
N LYS A 340 3.02 4.95 21.52
CA LYS A 340 4.01 5.93 21.91
C LYS A 340 5.31 5.67 21.14
N ASP A 341 5.68 6.58 20.24
CA ASP A 341 7.01 6.60 19.64
C ASP A 341 8.07 6.81 20.73
N LEU A 342 8.96 5.82 20.91
CA LEU A 342 10.02 5.89 21.91
C LEU A 342 11.23 6.71 21.46
N GLN A 343 11.25 7.18 20.20
CA GLN A 343 12.39 7.85 19.57
C GLN A 343 13.67 7.02 19.66
N GLN A 344 13.50 5.70 19.62
CA GLN A 344 14.54 4.71 19.69
C GLN A 344 14.47 3.81 18.45
N LYS A 345 15.63 3.31 18.06
CA LYS A 345 15.75 2.31 17.01
C LYS A 345 16.22 0.99 17.59
N ASP A 346 15.72 -0.11 17.06
CA ASP A 346 16.22 -1.43 17.41
C ASP A 346 17.57 -1.73 16.74
N ALA A 347 18.10 -2.94 16.95
CA ALA A 347 19.40 -3.35 16.41
C ALA A 347 19.44 -3.36 14.87
N GLN A 348 18.29 -3.37 14.20
CA GLN A 348 18.14 -3.34 12.74
C GLN A 348 17.78 -1.95 12.21
N GLY A 349 17.68 -0.93 13.08
CA GLY A 349 17.38 0.44 12.68
C GLY A 349 15.89 0.78 12.54
N ARG A 350 14.99 -0.11 12.99
CA ARG A 350 13.53 0.05 12.93
C ARG A 350 13.03 0.95 14.06
N ASP A 351 12.01 1.76 13.79
CA ASP A 351 11.42 2.69 14.76
C ASP A 351 10.55 1.93 15.76
N ILE A 352 10.73 2.20 17.06
CA ILE A 352 10.06 1.47 18.14
C ILE A 352 8.83 2.24 18.63
N TYR A 353 7.66 1.61 18.48
CA TYR A 353 6.36 2.11 18.95
C TYR A 353 5.84 1.25 20.11
N GLU A 354 5.66 1.87 21.28
CA GLU A 354 5.17 1.20 22.47
C GLU A 354 3.65 1.27 22.57
N TRP A 355 3.01 0.09 22.66
CA TRP A 355 1.57 -0.08 22.74
C TRP A 355 1.18 -0.63 24.12
N ASN A 356 0.63 0.22 24.97
CA ASN A 356 0.21 -0.17 26.32
C ASN A 356 -1.19 -0.79 26.31
N THR A 357 -1.27 -2.11 26.43
CA THR A 357 -2.52 -2.90 26.42
C THR A 357 -3.54 -2.54 27.50
N ASP A 358 -3.13 -1.81 28.55
CA ASP A 358 -4.04 -1.27 29.57
C ASP A 358 -4.63 0.10 29.19
N ASP A 359 -4.02 0.81 28.24
CA ASP A 359 -4.37 2.18 27.83
C ASP A 359 -3.89 2.50 26.39
N ILE A 360 -4.65 2.07 25.39
CA ILE A 360 -4.46 2.46 23.98
C ILE A 360 -5.61 3.38 23.58
N THR A 361 -5.29 4.49 22.90
CA THR A 361 -6.30 5.42 22.37
C THR A 361 -6.13 5.56 20.86
N ILE A 362 -7.21 5.31 20.11
CA ILE A 362 -7.27 5.45 18.65
C ILE A 362 -8.10 6.69 18.32
N SER A 363 -7.50 7.64 17.59
CA SER A 363 -8.13 8.92 17.22
C SER A 363 -9.38 8.72 16.38
N GLU A 364 -10.38 9.60 16.58
CA GLU A 364 -11.61 9.68 15.79
C GLU A 364 -11.40 9.73 14.27
N THR A 365 -10.26 10.27 13.82
CA THR A 365 -9.94 10.36 12.38
C THR A 365 -9.60 9.01 11.75
N ARG A 366 -9.36 7.98 12.57
CA ARG A 366 -8.90 6.65 12.13
C ARG A 366 -9.89 5.55 12.47
N THR A 367 -10.81 5.77 13.41
CA THR A 367 -11.88 4.82 13.72
C THR A 367 -12.98 4.86 12.66
N LEU A 368 -13.72 3.76 12.51
CA LEU A 368 -14.86 3.70 11.58
C LEU A 368 -16.06 4.53 12.08
N THR A 369 -16.13 4.79 13.38
CA THR A 369 -17.22 5.53 14.01
C THR A 369 -17.04 7.04 13.95
N GLY A 370 -15.85 7.52 13.59
CA GLY A 370 -15.53 8.95 13.70
C GLY A 370 -15.47 9.43 15.15
N VAL A 371 -15.21 8.52 16.10
CA VAL A 371 -15.13 8.80 17.54
C VAL A 371 -13.85 8.19 18.09
N GLU A 372 -13.19 8.88 19.01
CA GLU A 372 -12.01 8.35 19.70
C GLU A 372 -12.38 7.10 20.51
N ILE A 373 -11.59 6.02 20.37
CA ILE A 373 -11.82 4.77 21.09
C ILE A 373 -10.63 4.47 22.00
N LYS A 374 -10.92 4.33 23.29
CA LYS A 374 -9.97 3.86 24.30
C LYS A 374 -10.12 2.36 24.55
N VAL A 375 -9.05 1.61 24.35
CA VAL A 375 -8.97 0.15 24.56
C VAL A 375 -8.18 -0.13 25.83
N THR A 376 -8.82 -0.82 26.79
CA THR A 376 -8.25 -1.12 28.12
C THR A 376 -8.27 -2.61 28.47
N ASN A 377 -8.85 -3.44 27.60
CA ASN A 377 -9.01 -4.89 27.79
C ASN A 377 -8.04 -5.71 26.91
N GLY A 378 -7.16 -5.04 26.15
CA GLY A 378 -6.24 -5.67 25.20
C GLY A 378 -6.89 -6.24 23.94
N VAL A 379 -8.19 -6.00 23.67
CA VAL A 379 -8.86 -6.46 22.43
C VAL A 379 -8.85 -5.34 21.40
N LEU A 380 -8.13 -5.56 20.30
CA LEU A 380 -7.89 -4.58 19.25
C LEU A 380 -8.52 -5.09 17.95
N GLU A 381 -9.50 -4.38 17.40
CA GLU A 381 -10.28 -4.82 16.22
C GLU A 381 -10.12 -3.86 15.04
N PHE A 382 -9.23 -4.21 14.12
CA PHE A 382 -8.85 -3.41 12.94
C PHE A 382 -9.52 -3.93 11.66
N THR A 383 -9.58 -3.10 10.62
CA THR A 383 -9.94 -3.58 9.26
C THR A 383 -8.81 -4.43 8.68
N ASP A 384 -7.58 -4.03 8.95
CA ASP A 384 -6.33 -4.67 8.54
C ASP A 384 -5.24 -4.36 9.56
N PHE A 385 -4.31 -5.29 9.77
CA PHE A 385 -3.17 -5.10 10.69
C PHE A 385 -1.87 -5.36 9.93
N ILE A 386 -1.24 -4.29 9.44
CA ILE A 386 -0.02 -4.37 8.63
C ILE A 386 1.13 -3.67 9.36
N VAL A 387 2.10 -4.45 9.86
CA VAL A 387 3.33 -3.92 10.45
C VAL A 387 4.39 -3.80 9.34
N GLY A 388 4.79 -2.58 9.03
CA GLY A 388 5.79 -2.26 8.00
C GLY A 388 7.20 -2.73 8.36
N GLU A 389 8.07 -2.90 7.37
CA GLU A 389 9.45 -3.42 7.55
C GLU A 389 10.31 -2.54 8.48
N LYS A 390 10.01 -1.23 8.55
CA LYS A 390 10.72 -0.26 9.40
C LYS A 390 10.11 -0.10 10.79
N GLU A 391 9.09 -0.88 11.12
CA GLU A 391 8.32 -0.72 12.35
C GLU A 391 8.63 -1.85 13.34
N HIS A 392 8.80 -1.48 14.61
CA HIS A 392 8.90 -2.39 15.74
C HIS A 392 7.82 -2.04 16.76
N ILE A 393 6.79 -2.88 16.82
CA ILE A 393 5.68 -2.75 17.76
C ILE A 393 6.05 -3.48 19.06
N ARG A 394 6.13 -2.74 20.16
CA ARG A 394 6.40 -3.26 21.51
C ARG A 394 5.15 -3.18 22.36
N PHE A 395 4.52 -4.31 22.64
CA PHE A 395 3.39 -4.36 23.56
C PHE A 395 3.86 -4.41 25.02
N VAL A 396 3.23 -3.58 25.85
CA VAL A 396 3.43 -3.52 27.31
C VAL A 396 2.08 -3.53 28.04
N GLY A 397 2.08 -3.63 29.37
CA GLY A 397 0.87 -3.62 30.20
C GLY A 397 0.48 -5.00 30.72
N THR A 398 -0.68 -5.10 31.35
CA THR A 398 -1.12 -6.33 32.06
C THR A 398 -2.05 -7.21 31.23
N LYS A 399 -2.67 -6.67 30.17
CA LYS A 399 -3.63 -7.43 29.34
C LYS A 399 -2.93 -8.08 28.16
N PRO A 400 -3.06 -9.41 27.96
CA PRO A 400 -2.50 -10.04 26.77
C PRO A 400 -3.26 -9.54 25.52
N PRO A 401 -2.59 -9.02 24.48
CA PRO A 401 -3.29 -8.50 23.30
C PRO A 401 -4.02 -9.62 22.53
N LEU A 402 -5.22 -9.30 22.07
CA LEU A 402 -5.98 -10.04 21.06
C LEU A 402 -6.20 -9.12 19.87
N ILE A 403 -5.45 -9.35 18.80
CA ILE A 403 -5.53 -8.59 17.56
C ILE A 403 -6.50 -9.30 16.64
N ARG A 404 -7.60 -8.63 16.31
CA ARG A 404 -8.53 -9.05 15.25
C ARG A 404 -8.37 -8.11 14.09
N ALA A 405 -8.21 -8.66 12.90
CA ALA A 405 -8.29 -7.87 11.68
C ALA A 405 -9.35 -8.48 10.78
N SER A 406 -10.28 -7.64 10.34
CA SER A 406 -11.36 -8.08 9.47
C SER A 406 -10.81 -8.74 8.22
N GLY A 407 -9.84 -8.13 7.55
CA GLY A 407 -9.13 -8.76 6.45
C GLY A 407 -7.80 -9.36 6.90
N THR A 408 -6.72 -8.82 6.35
CA THR A 408 -5.39 -9.40 6.43
C THR A 408 -4.64 -8.93 7.67
N ILE A 409 -3.90 -9.85 8.28
CA ILE A 409 -2.84 -9.53 9.23
C ILE A 409 -1.51 -9.82 8.55
N GLN A 410 -0.65 -8.82 8.43
CA GLN A 410 0.66 -8.94 7.81
C GLN A 410 1.75 -8.32 8.70
N ILE A 411 2.78 -9.09 8.98
CA ILE A 411 3.93 -8.67 9.80
C ILE A 411 5.18 -8.70 8.92
N ASN A 412 5.63 -7.53 8.50
CA ASN A 412 6.89 -7.37 7.76
C ASN A 412 8.02 -6.84 8.67
N GLY A 413 7.67 -6.12 9.74
CA GLY A 413 8.57 -5.65 10.79
C GLY A 413 8.56 -6.55 12.03
N VAL A 414 8.49 -5.97 13.22
CA VAL A 414 8.57 -6.72 14.50
C VAL A 414 7.36 -6.50 15.39
N VAL A 415 6.91 -7.57 16.02
CA VAL A 415 6.02 -7.53 17.17
C VAL A 415 6.72 -8.16 18.38
N THR A 416 6.87 -7.41 19.48
CA THR A 416 7.49 -7.90 20.74
C THR A 416 6.55 -7.78 21.93
N LEU A 417 6.56 -8.80 22.78
CA LEU A 417 5.87 -8.88 24.08
C LEU A 417 6.84 -9.36 25.17
N VAL A 418 8.13 -9.08 24.99
CA VAL A 418 9.21 -9.58 25.83
C VAL A 418 9.22 -8.87 27.17
N SER A 419 9.35 -9.66 28.24
CA SER A 419 9.54 -9.13 29.59
C SER A 419 10.90 -8.41 29.69
N PRO A 420 10.95 -7.17 30.19
CA PRO A 420 12.22 -6.50 30.42
C PRO A 420 13.04 -7.25 31.48
N MET A 421 14.36 -7.21 31.35
CA MET A 421 15.24 -7.70 32.40
C MET A 421 14.98 -6.91 33.71
N PRO A 422 15.16 -7.54 34.88
CA PRO A 422 15.14 -6.82 36.16
C PRO A 422 16.08 -5.63 36.11
N VAL A 423 15.69 -4.51 36.72
CA VAL A 423 16.57 -3.33 36.81
C VAL A 423 17.70 -3.64 37.78
N ASP A 424 18.93 -3.29 37.41
CA ASP A 424 20.07 -3.36 38.32
C ASP A 424 19.86 -2.39 39.48
N GLN A 425 19.56 -2.94 40.66
CA GLN A 425 19.45 -2.17 41.88
C GLN A 425 20.86 -2.06 42.48
N SER A 426 21.57 -1.01 42.04
CA SER A 426 22.88 -0.63 42.54
C SER A 426 22.85 0.34 43.77
N PRO A 427 22.16 0.04 44.89
CA PRO A 427 22.63 0.55 46.18
C PRO A 427 23.81 -0.30 46.69
N ILE A 428 24.74 0.36 47.38
CA ILE A 428 25.93 -0.26 47.97
C ILE A 428 25.58 -1.22 49.12
N ASN A 429 24.38 -1.16 49.72
CA ASN A 429 23.94 -2.12 50.76
C ASN A 429 22.40 -2.22 50.83
N PRO A 430 21.71 -2.88 49.89
CA PRO A 430 20.29 -3.14 50.05
C PRO A 430 20.07 -4.18 51.16
N SER A 431 19.20 -3.89 52.12
CA SER A 431 18.72 -4.88 53.10
C SER A 431 17.70 -5.85 52.48
N THR A 432 17.10 -5.44 51.38
CA THR A 432 16.05 -6.16 50.66
C THR A 432 16.61 -6.79 49.39
N GLY A 433 16.16 -8.00 49.07
CA GLY A 433 16.48 -8.67 47.81
C GLY A 433 16.02 -7.89 46.59
N TRP A 434 16.74 -8.06 45.49
CA TRP A 434 16.43 -7.40 44.22
C TRP A 434 15.03 -7.77 43.74
N ALA A 435 14.26 -6.76 43.33
CA ALA A 435 12.96 -6.97 42.72
C ALA A 435 13.10 -7.86 41.47
N GLY A 436 12.16 -8.79 41.30
CA GLY A 436 12.07 -9.56 40.07
C GLY A 436 11.62 -8.70 38.88
N GLY A 437 11.87 -9.20 37.68
CA GLY A 437 11.45 -8.56 36.43
C GLY A 437 9.94 -8.55 36.28
N ILE A 438 9.41 -7.49 35.68
CA ILE A 438 7.98 -7.38 35.36
C ILE A 438 7.67 -8.35 34.22
N GLY A 439 6.58 -9.11 34.29
CA GLY A 439 6.15 -9.98 33.18
C GLY A 439 5.81 -9.18 31.92
N GLY A 440 5.87 -9.82 30.75
CA GLY A 440 5.29 -9.26 29.52
C GLY A 440 3.76 -9.15 29.62
N PRO A 441 3.07 -8.65 28.58
CA PRO A 441 1.60 -8.57 28.56
C PRO A 441 0.91 -9.89 28.89
N GLY A 442 0.28 -9.92 30.06
CA GLY A 442 -0.36 -11.11 30.62
C GLY A 442 0.60 -12.18 31.14
N GLY A 443 1.89 -11.92 31.32
CA GLY A 443 2.91 -12.82 31.87
C GLY A 443 3.13 -12.64 33.38
N GLY A 444 3.69 -13.66 34.04
CA GLY A 444 3.98 -13.65 35.47
C GLY A 444 5.24 -12.84 35.81
N ALA A 445 5.23 -12.10 36.92
CA ALA A 445 6.42 -11.42 37.44
C ALA A 445 7.49 -12.40 37.94
N GLY A 446 8.76 -12.01 37.85
CA GLY A 446 9.89 -12.72 38.44
C GLY A 446 9.87 -12.66 39.97
N GLY A 447 10.48 -13.65 40.61
CA GLY A 447 10.62 -13.73 42.05
C GLY A 447 11.65 -12.72 42.57
N GLN A 448 11.33 -12.07 43.69
CA GLN A 448 12.29 -11.22 44.39
C GLN A 448 13.42 -12.08 44.98
N GLY A 449 14.65 -11.58 44.95
CA GLY A 449 15.76 -12.19 45.67
C GLY A 449 15.55 -12.21 47.19
N ALA A 450 16.38 -12.96 47.90
CA ALA A 450 16.39 -13.00 49.36
C ALA A 450 16.85 -11.68 50.00
N ASP A 451 16.27 -11.36 51.15
CA ASP A 451 16.65 -10.27 52.04
C ASP A 451 17.84 -10.67 52.93
N LEU A 452 18.53 -9.68 53.53
CA LEU A 452 19.61 -9.95 54.48
C LEU A 452 19.08 -10.56 55.78
N PRO A 453 19.72 -11.61 56.35
CA PRO A 453 19.23 -12.28 57.57
C PRO A 453 19.22 -11.42 58.84
N SER A 454 20.07 -10.40 58.91
CA SER A 454 20.24 -9.52 60.08
C SER A 454 19.04 -8.59 60.33
N TYR A 455 18.11 -8.48 59.37
CA TYR A 455 16.87 -7.73 59.51
C TYR A 455 15.71 -8.73 59.71
N THR A 456 15.38 -9.03 60.96
CA THR A 456 14.51 -10.14 61.42
C THR A 456 13.02 -10.07 61.05
N THR A 457 12.67 -9.41 59.95
CA THR A 457 11.33 -9.45 59.34
C THR A 457 11.34 -9.78 57.83
N GLY A 458 12.52 -9.86 57.19
CA GLY A 458 12.66 -10.17 55.76
C GLY A 458 12.65 -11.67 55.42
N SER A 459 12.45 -11.98 54.13
CA SER A 459 12.51 -13.35 53.63
C SER A 459 13.95 -13.70 53.24
N ILE A 460 14.61 -14.53 54.04
CA ILE A 460 15.99 -14.99 53.75
C ILE A 460 16.09 -15.94 52.55
N ASN A 461 14.96 -16.45 52.06
CA ASN A 461 14.91 -17.25 50.83
C ASN A 461 14.52 -16.34 49.67
N GLY A 462 15.01 -16.67 48.48
CA GLY A 462 14.46 -16.13 47.26
C GLY A 462 12.97 -16.46 47.17
N ARG A 463 12.19 -15.53 46.64
CA ARG A 463 10.75 -15.73 46.42
C ARG A 463 10.55 -16.48 45.11
N ASN A 464 9.49 -17.29 45.07
CA ASN A 464 9.08 -17.94 43.82
C ASN A 464 8.64 -16.89 42.79
N GLY A 465 8.91 -17.17 41.52
CA GLY A 465 8.30 -16.42 40.43
C GLY A 465 6.78 -16.64 40.40
N ALA A 466 6.07 -15.69 39.80
CA ALA A 466 4.64 -15.86 39.58
C ALA A 466 4.39 -17.02 38.59
N ASN A 467 3.32 -17.76 38.84
CA ASN A 467 2.87 -18.83 37.97
C ASN A 467 2.45 -18.31 36.58
N VAL A 468 2.28 -19.25 35.65
CA VAL A 468 1.59 -19.04 34.36
C VAL A 468 0.30 -18.30 34.62
N GLN A 469 0.08 -17.23 33.86
CA GLN A 469 -1.10 -16.41 33.95
C GLN A 469 -2.08 -16.84 32.86
N VAL A 470 -3.32 -17.05 33.25
CA VAL A 470 -4.40 -17.49 32.36
C VAL A 470 -5.60 -16.55 32.48
N PRO A 471 -6.41 -16.40 31.41
CA PRO A 471 -7.65 -15.64 31.49
C PRO A 471 -8.59 -16.15 32.59
N THR A 472 -9.39 -15.25 33.16
CA THR A 472 -10.44 -15.63 34.11
C THR A 472 -11.37 -16.67 33.48
N GLY A 473 -11.65 -17.76 34.20
CA GLY A 473 -12.49 -18.86 33.69
C GLY A 473 -11.75 -19.92 32.86
N HIS A 474 -10.42 -19.81 32.71
CA HIS A 474 -9.62 -20.82 32.00
C HIS A 474 -9.86 -22.24 32.57
N PRO A 475 -10.12 -23.26 31.73
CA PRO A 475 -10.46 -24.62 32.18
C PRO A 475 -9.40 -25.32 33.03
N ARG A 476 -8.17 -24.78 33.00
CA ARG A 476 -7.00 -25.31 33.72
C ARG A 476 -6.38 -24.32 34.71
N ALA A 477 -7.13 -23.33 35.18
CA ALA A 477 -6.60 -22.34 36.12
C ALA A 477 -5.93 -22.97 37.37
N SER A 478 -6.44 -24.11 37.85
CA SER A 478 -5.86 -24.86 38.98
C SER A 478 -4.47 -25.45 38.71
N GLN A 479 -4.11 -25.66 37.44
CA GLN A 479 -2.84 -26.26 37.02
C GLN A 479 -1.71 -25.23 36.90
N THR A 480 -2.01 -23.94 37.09
CA THR A 480 -0.98 -22.90 37.11
C THR A 480 -0.05 -23.03 38.32
N ALA A 481 -0.52 -23.64 39.42
CA ALA A 481 0.24 -23.73 40.66
C ALA A 481 1.58 -24.47 40.51
N GLY A 482 2.68 -23.79 40.84
CA GLY A 482 4.03 -24.35 40.83
C GLY A 482 4.73 -24.30 39.47
N THR A 483 4.17 -23.56 38.52
CA THR A 483 4.80 -23.30 37.22
C THR A 483 5.83 -22.16 37.29
N GLY A 484 5.68 -21.26 38.26
CA GLY A 484 6.70 -20.26 38.60
C GLY A 484 7.99 -20.91 39.06
N GLY A 485 9.13 -20.34 38.67
CA GLY A 485 10.44 -20.80 39.10
C GLY A 485 10.57 -20.75 40.62
N PRO A 486 10.91 -21.87 41.28
CA PRO A 486 11.20 -21.85 42.72
C PRO A 486 12.32 -20.87 43.06
N GLY A 487 12.11 -20.07 44.10
CA GLY A 487 13.16 -19.23 44.66
C GLY A 487 14.19 -20.07 45.40
N ALA A 488 15.45 -19.67 45.34
CA ALA A 488 16.53 -20.41 45.99
C ALA A 488 16.53 -20.19 47.50
N LEU A 489 16.81 -21.27 48.25
CA LEU A 489 16.92 -21.19 49.70
C LEU A 489 18.17 -20.41 50.14
N ALA A 490 18.10 -19.80 51.32
CA ALA A 490 19.27 -19.24 52.01
C ALA A 490 20.35 -20.30 52.20
N PHE A 491 21.61 -19.90 52.19
CA PHE A 491 22.71 -20.80 52.51
C PHE A 491 23.79 -20.14 53.39
N PRO A 492 23.98 -20.61 54.65
CA PRO A 492 23.27 -21.68 55.34
C PRO A 492 21.76 -21.42 55.51
N ARG A 493 20.96 -22.50 55.57
CA ARG A 493 19.49 -22.43 55.56
C ARG A 493 18.89 -21.65 56.74
N SER A 494 19.63 -21.58 57.85
CA SER A 494 19.22 -20.82 59.04
C SER A 494 19.32 -19.31 58.86
N GLY A 495 20.13 -18.83 57.90
CA GLY A 495 20.49 -17.42 57.80
C GLY A 495 21.31 -16.91 58.99
N LYS A 496 21.90 -17.79 59.81
CA LYS A 496 22.62 -17.40 61.03
C LYS A 496 24.12 -17.51 60.84
N ASP A 497 24.83 -16.51 61.35
CA ASP A 497 26.30 -16.45 61.39
C ASP A 497 26.94 -17.70 62.02
N LEU A 498 26.29 -18.29 63.03
CA LEU A 498 26.79 -19.48 63.74
C LEU A 498 26.83 -20.75 62.88
N ASP A 499 26.03 -20.80 61.81
CA ASP A 499 25.92 -21.97 60.94
C ASP A 499 26.83 -21.85 59.69
N VAL A 500 27.63 -20.79 59.64
CA VAL A 500 28.57 -20.55 58.55
C VAL A 500 29.82 -21.42 58.69
N VAL A 501 30.15 -22.13 57.61
CA VAL A 501 31.33 -22.99 57.52
C VAL A 501 32.54 -22.16 57.07
N TRP A 502 33.55 -22.13 57.95
CA TRP A 502 34.81 -21.44 57.72
C TRP A 502 35.85 -22.36 57.11
N ILE A 503 36.55 -21.85 56.10
CA ILE A 503 37.76 -22.50 55.59
C ILE A 503 38.93 -22.14 56.47
N LYS A 504 39.66 -23.17 56.87
CA LYS A 504 40.85 -23.04 57.70
C LYS A 504 42.12 -23.21 56.87
N LEU A 505 43.02 -22.24 56.92
CA LEU A 505 44.40 -22.39 56.44
C LEU A 505 45.33 -22.29 57.66
N GLN A 506 46.12 -23.34 57.91
CA GLN A 506 47.11 -23.36 59.00
C GLN A 506 46.57 -22.86 60.36
N ASN A 507 45.32 -23.23 60.69
CA ASN A 507 44.56 -22.89 61.91
C ASN A 507 43.85 -21.53 61.96
N PHE A 508 43.87 -20.72 60.89
CA PHE A 508 43.10 -19.47 60.81
C PHE A 508 41.84 -19.65 59.98
N ASP A 509 40.70 -19.17 60.49
CA ASP A 509 39.45 -19.02 59.73
C ASP A 509 39.68 -17.87 58.71
N ILE A 510 39.76 -18.18 57.42
CA ILE A 510 40.12 -17.18 56.39
C ILE A 510 38.92 -16.74 55.56
N PHE A 511 38.14 -17.66 55.00
CA PHE A 511 37.02 -17.30 54.13
C PHE A 511 35.81 -18.20 54.31
N VAL A 512 34.65 -17.69 53.92
CA VAL A 512 33.41 -18.43 53.75
C VAL A 512 33.19 -18.72 52.27
N ARG A 513 32.96 -19.99 51.91
CA ARG A 513 32.60 -20.44 50.55
C ARG A 513 31.13 -20.86 50.40
N MET A 514 30.33 -20.70 51.45
CA MET A 514 28.91 -21.04 51.40
C MET A 514 28.17 -20.05 50.50
N MET A 515 27.79 -20.52 49.32
CA MET A 515 27.05 -19.75 48.32
C MET A 515 25.67 -20.38 48.10
N ALA A 516 24.63 -19.54 48.05
CA ALA A 516 23.28 -20.01 47.73
C ALA A 516 23.15 -20.33 46.23
N ASN A 517 22.24 -21.26 45.92
CA ASN A 517 21.84 -21.54 44.54
C ASN A 517 21.28 -20.29 43.86
N GLY A 518 21.45 -20.24 42.54
CA GLY A 518 20.62 -19.34 41.75
C GLY A 518 19.16 -19.78 41.80
N GLY A 519 18.23 -18.85 41.55
CA GLY A 519 16.81 -19.19 41.42
C GLY A 519 16.55 -20.14 40.24
N SER A 520 15.50 -20.96 40.33
CA SER A 520 15.10 -21.84 39.23
C SER A 520 14.36 -21.08 38.13
N GLY A 521 14.43 -21.56 36.89
CA GLY A 521 13.68 -20.97 35.78
C GLY A 521 12.18 -21.28 35.85
N GLY A 522 11.35 -20.39 35.33
CA GLY A 522 9.91 -20.64 35.16
C GLY A 522 9.65 -21.67 34.06
N SER A 523 8.49 -22.32 34.07
CA SER A 523 8.03 -23.23 33.01
C SER A 523 6.65 -22.82 32.48
N LEU A 524 6.43 -22.98 31.18
CA LEU A 524 5.10 -22.94 30.57
C LEU A 524 4.73 -24.32 30.04
N PHE A 525 5.48 -24.83 29.07
CA PHE A 525 5.05 -26.00 28.29
C PHE A 525 6.08 -27.13 28.31
N ASP A 526 5.59 -28.37 28.26
CA ASP A 526 6.40 -29.57 28.07
C ASP A 526 5.69 -30.52 27.08
N ARG A 527 6.46 -31.07 26.14
CA ARG A 527 6.01 -32.09 25.17
C ARG A 527 6.07 -33.52 25.73
N GLY A 528 6.43 -33.69 27.00
CA GLY A 528 6.44 -34.99 27.68
C GLY A 528 7.83 -35.58 27.88
N ASN A 529 8.90 -34.78 27.80
CA ASN A 529 10.28 -35.22 28.06
C ASN A 529 11.10 -34.21 28.89
N GLY A 530 10.47 -33.16 29.41
CA GLY A 530 11.12 -32.12 30.20
C GLY A 530 12.05 -31.20 29.39
N ALA A 531 12.22 -31.38 28.08
CA ALA A 531 13.22 -30.65 27.29
C ALA A 531 12.90 -29.15 27.13
N LEU A 532 11.64 -28.76 27.35
CA LEU A 532 11.18 -27.39 27.27
C LEU A 532 10.91 -26.77 28.64
N LEU A 533 11.20 -27.49 29.73
CA LEU A 533 11.02 -26.98 31.10
C LEU A 533 12.13 -26.03 31.50
N GLY A 534 11.78 -25.16 32.45
CA GLY A 534 12.75 -24.36 33.18
C GLY A 534 13.73 -25.27 33.91
N THR A 535 15.01 -24.89 33.87
CA THR A 535 16.08 -25.62 34.55
C THR A 535 16.20 -25.15 36.00
N THR A 536 16.80 -25.98 36.84
CA THR A 536 17.10 -25.64 38.23
C THR A 536 18.31 -24.73 38.31
N GLY A 537 18.33 -23.79 39.25
CA GLY A 537 19.57 -23.11 39.61
C GLY A 537 20.49 -24.02 40.42
N LEU A 538 21.79 -23.78 40.31
CA LEU A 538 22.84 -24.61 40.90
C LEU A 538 24.10 -23.80 41.23
N VAL A 539 24.90 -24.31 42.16
CA VAL A 539 26.25 -23.82 42.45
C VAL A 539 27.25 -24.91 42.12
N GLU A 540 28.28 -24.55 41.37
CA GLU A 540 29.34 -25.44 40.92
C GLU A 540 30.72 -24.88 41.30
N LYS A 541 31.66 -25.79 41.49
CA LYS A 541 33.09 -25.46 41.51
C LYS A 541 33.59 -25.26 40.08
N THR A 542 34.30 -24.17 39.81
CA THR A 542 34.88 -23.87 38.49
C THR A 542 36.26 -24.46 38.29
N SER A 543 37.03 -24.63 39.37
CA SER A 543 38.31 -25.32 39.37
C SER A 543 38.68 -25.81 40.79
N ALA A 544 39.77 -26.58 40.92
CA ALA A 544 40.33 -26.88 42.23
C ALA A 544 41.23 -25.73 42.64
N SER A 545 40.77 -24.89 43.60
CA SER A 545 41.61 -23.81 44.11
C SER A 545 42.92 -24.40 44.67
N PRO A 546 44.09 -24.03 44.12
CA PRO A 546 45.36 -24.59 44.56
C PRO A 546 45.74 -24.14 45.98
N ILE A 547 45.08 -23.10 46.50
CA ILE A 547 45.43 -22.44 47.77
C ILE A 547 44.62 -23.00 48.95
N LEU A 548 43.42 -23.51 48.69
CA LEU A 548 42.34 -23.44 49.67
C LEU A 548 41.73 -24.82 50.02
N GLY A 549 42.32 -25.92 49.56
CA GLY A 549 41.90 -27.30 49.88
C GLY A 549 40.63 -27.76 49.15
N PRO A 550 40.31 -29.08 49.22
CA PRO A 550 39.15 -29.65 48.52
C PRO A 550 37.85 -29.17 49.15
N TYR A 551 36.83 -29.00 48.31
CA TYR A 551 35.49 -28.69 48.76
C TYR A 551 34.86 -29.83 49.57
N THR A 552 34.03 -29.47 50.55
CA THR A 552 33.16 -30.38 51.28
C THR A 552 31.71 -30.24 50.82
N PRO A 553 30.89 -31.31 50.88
CA PRO A 553 29.46 -31.21 50.54
C PRO A 553 28.68 -30.18 51.37
N ALA A 554 29.17 -29.81 52.56
CA ALA A 554 28.54 -28.81 53.42
C ALA A 554 28.71 -27.35 52.91
N GLU A 555 29.55 -27.12 51.90
CA GLU A 555 29.77 -25.80 51.29
C GLU A 555 28.82 -25.52 50.12
N PHE A 556 28.03 -26.51 49.70
CA PHE A 556 27.06 -26.37 48.63
C PHE A 556 25.64 -26.69 49.12
N PRO A 557 24.64 -25.87 48.76
CA PRO A 557 23.25 -26.17 49.06
C PRO A 557 22.75 -27.38 48.24
N PRO A 558 21.73 -28.10 48.74
CA PRO A 558 21.00 -29.08 47.92
C PRO A 558 20.43 -28.42 46.67
N GLN A 559 20.36 -29.15 45.56
CA GLN A 559 19.72 -28.65 44.33
C GLN A 559 18.21 -28.47 44.56
N GLU A 560 17.68 -27.33 44.12
CA GLU A 560 16.26 -27.03 44.22
C GLU A 560 15.44 -27.77 43.15
N ALA A 561 14.14 -27.93 43.39
CA ALA A 561 13.24 -28.50 42.39
C ALA A 561 13.11 -27.61 41.16
N ALA A 562 12.90 -28.22 39.99
CA ALA A 562 12.49 -27.52 38.79
C ALA A 562 11.02 -27.06 38.91
N SER A 563 10.66 -26.05 38.11
CA SER A 563 9.25 -25.67 37.95
C SER A 563 8.46 -26.75 37.21
N LYS A 564 7.14 -26.78 37.43
CA LYS A 564 6.23 -27.73 36.76
C LYS A 564 5.76 -27.20 35.41
N ALA A 565 5.51 -28.10 34.45
CA ALA A 565 4.82 -27.74 33.21
C ALA A 565 3.36 -27.34 33.48
N PHE A 566 2.83 -26.41 32.70
CA PHE A 566 1.40 -26.20 32.53
C PHE A 566 0.87 -27.08 31.41
N ALA A 567 -0.24 -27.78 31.62
CA ALA A 567 -0.79 -28.65 30.59
C ALA A 567 -1.53 -27.83 29.53
N VAL A 568 -0.87 -27.58 28.40
CA VAL A 568 -1.48 -26.91 27.23
C VAL A 568 -2.40 -27.87 26.44
N LEU A 569 -2.13 -29.17 26.51
CA LEU A 569 -2.83 -30.22 25.75
C LEU A 569 -3.51 -31.24 26.69
N PRO A 570 -4.54 -31.98 26.21
CA PRO A 570 -5.17 -31.93 24.87
C PRO A 570 -6.12 -30.73 24.69
N VAL A 571 -6.45 -30.30 23.47
CA VAL A 571 -7.38 -29.17 23.28
C VAL A 571 -8.80 -29.56 23.71
N SER A 572 -9.46 -28.74 24.54
CA SER A 572 -10.87 -28.96 24.90
C SER A 572 -11.77 -28.64 23.72
N SER A 573 -12.70 -29.53 23.36
CA SER A 573 -13.67 -29.30 22.29
C SER A 573 -14.75 -28.27 22.64
N THR A 574 -14.93 -27.95 23.93
CA THR A 574 -15.99 -27.06 24.44
C THR A 574 -15.50 -25.67 24.80
N VAL A 575 -14.20 -25.40 24.66
CA VAL A 575 -13.59 -24.11 25.00
C VAL A 575 -12.90 -23.56 23.74
N SER A 576 -13.07 -22.25 23.51
CA SER A 576 -12.41 -21.58 22.39
C SER A 576 -10.89 -21.65 22.54
N SER A 577 -10.19 -21.73 21.42
CA SER A 577 -8.74 -21.70 21.33
C SER A 577 -8.16 -20.43 21.92
N LYS A 578 -8.81 -19.27 21.74
CA LYS A 578 -8.36 -18.01 22.36
C LYS A 578 -8.38 -18.06 23.89
N ASP A 579 -9.33 -18.78 24.46
CA ASP A 579 -9.41 -18.97 25.91
C ASP A 579 -8.46 -20.08 26.38
N THR A 580 -7.99 -20.95 25.49
CA THR A 580 -7.08 -22.07 25.81
C THR A 580 -5.60 -21.71 25.65
N PHE A 581 -5.27 -20.88 24.66
CA PHE A 581 -3.88 -20.66 24.22
C PHE A 581 -3.37 -19.24 24.46
N ARG A 582 -4.15 -18.30 25.00
CA ARG A 582 -3.65 -16.99 25.46
C ARG A 582 -3.07 -17.11 26.87
N LEU A 583 -1.86 -17.66 26.96
CA LEU A 583 -1.19 -18.08 28.19
C LEU A 583 0.11 -17.27 28.35
N GLY A 584 0.18 -16.43 29.37
CA GLY A 584 1.44 -15.76 29.68
C GLY A 584 2.43 -16.72 30.33
N GLY A 585 3.71 -16.52 30.03
CA GLY A 585 4.79 -17.26 30.67
C GLY A 585 4.83 -17.02 32.18
N SER A 586 5.38 -17.97 32.91
CA SER A 586 5.70 -17.85 34.34
C SER A 586 7.03 -17.15 34.58
N GLY A 587 7.18 -16.48 35.73
CA GLY A 587 8.43 -15.84 36.13
C GLY A 587 9.46 -16.81 36.69
N GLY A 588 10.74 -16.45 36.62
CA GLY A 588 11.85 -17.17 37.26
C GLY A 588 11.93 -16.86 38.76
N GLY A 589 12.51 -17.76 39.56
CA GLY A 589 12.68 -17.60 41.00
C GLY A 589 13.79 -16.62 41.37
N GLY A 590 13.70 -15.99 42.54
CA GLY A 590 14.78 -15.16 43.09
C GLY A 590 15.94 -15.99 43.65
N GLY A 591 17.14 -15.40 43.67
CA GLY A 591 18.32 -16.00 44.29
C GLY A 591 18.27 -15.98 45.83
N GLY A 592 18.99 -16.89 46.48
CA GLY A 592 19.07 -16.99 47.93
C GLY A 592 20.14 -16.08 48.55
N THR A 593 20.01 -15.79 49.85
CA THR A 593 21.04 -15.05 50.59
C THR A 593 22.15 -15.98 51.05
N HIS A 594 23.38 -15.48 51.13
CA HIS A 594 24.54 -16.25 51.59
C HIS A 594 25.67 -15.34 52.10
N ALA A 595 26.64 -15.93 52.79
CA ALA A 595 27.75 -15.20 53.44
C ALA A 595 29.13 -15.38 52.76
N ALA A 596 29.16 -15.95 51.54
CA ALA A 596 30.40 -16.11 50.76
C ALA A 596 31.19 -14.79 50.66
N TYR A 597 32.52 -14.90 50.62
CA TYR A 597 33.49 -13.78 50.68
C TYR A 597 33.61 -13.08 52.03
N THR A 598 32.97 -13.57 53.08
CA THR A 598 33.30 -13.12 54.44
C THR A 598 34.73 -13.54 54.77
N ALA A 599 35.64 -12.57 54.93
CA ALA A 599 37.08 -12.78 55.14
C ALA A 599 37.52 -12.79 56.61
N VAL A 600 36.69 -12.29 57.53
CA VAL A 600 37.04 -12.18 58.96
C VAL A 600 35.82 -12.50 59.82
N LYS A 601 36.00 -13.35 60.82
CA LYS A 601 34.95 -13.88 61.70
C LYS A 601 34.16 -12.85 62.50
N THR A 602 34.66 -11.62 62.58
CA THR A 602 34.03 -10.53 63.32
C THR A 602 33.00 -9.75 62.51
N ASN A 603 33.02 -9.84 61.18
CA ASN A 603 32.15 -9.06 60.28
C ASN A 603 31.57 -9.96 59.17
N TYR A 604 30.46 -10.66 59.44
CA TYR A 604 29.76 -11.43 58.42
C TYR A 604 29.16 -10.49 57.37
N VAL A 605 29.58 -10.67 56.11
CA VAL A 605 29.03 -9.93 54.99
C VAL A 605 28.06 -10.84 54.27
N TRP A 606 26.78 -10.68 54.59
CA TRP A 606 25.70 -11.34 53.87
C TRP A 606 25.38 -10.59 52.58
N SER A 607 25.03 -11.37 51.56
CA SER A 607 24.60 -10.87 50.26
C SER A 607 23.11 -11.07 50.08
N VAL A 608 22.42 -10.06 49.60
CA VAL A 608 21.04 -10.25 49.10
C VAL A 608 21.02 -11.13 47.85
N GLY A 609 19.85 -11.71 47.55
CA GLY A 609 19.62 -12.42 46.31
C GLY A 609 19.32 -11.50 45.12
N GLY A 610 19.65 -11.95 43.91
CA GLY A 610 19.21 -11.35 42.66
C GLY A 610 17.75 -11.67 42.34
N GLY A 611 17.06 -10.76 41.64
CA GLY A 611 15.69 -10.96 41.17
C GLY A 611 15.64 -11.87 39.95
N GLY A 612 14.60 -12.72 39.86
CA GLY A 612 14.33 -13.54 38.68
C GLY A 612 13.73 -12.73 37.53
N GLY A 613 13.85 -13.23 36.30
CA GLY A 613 13.24 -12.64 35.11
C GLY A 613 11.72 -12.85 35.05
N GLY A 614 10.99 -11.93 34.42
CA GLY A 614 9.54 -12.07 34.22
C GLY A 614 9.21 -13.04 33.08
N GLY A 615 8.02 -13.65 33.11
CA GLY A 615 7.53 -14.51 32.04
C GLY A 615 7.15 -13.71 30.78
N GLY A 616 7.27 -14.34 29.61
CA GLY A 616 6.92 -13.74 28.33
C GLY A 616 5.43 -13.43 28.22
N GLY A 617 5.08 -12.38 27.47
CA GLY A 617 3.68 -12.04 27.22
C GLY A 617 2.97 -13.02 26.30
N SER A 618 1.64 -12.95 26.21
CA SER A 618 0.87 -13.74 25.25
C SER A 618 0.11 -12.87 24.26
N ILE A 619 0.03 -13.33 23.01
CA ILE A 619 -0.70 -12.64 21.94
C ILE A 619 -1.54 -13.64 21.14
N ALA A 620 -2.72 -13.18 20.71
CA ALA A 620 -3.54 -13.90 19.75
C ALA A 620 -3.84 -13.01 18.55
N PHE A 621 -3.80 -13.61 17.36
CA PHE A 621 -4.16 -13.00 16.10
C PHE A 621 -5.36 -13.75 15.51
N GLU A 622 -6.40 -13.03 15.13
CA GLU A 622 -7.56 -13.54 14.37
C GLU A 622 -7.67 -12.74 13.06
N ALA A 623 -7.14 -13.30 11.97
CA ALA A 623 -7.26 -12.73 10.63
C ALA A 623 -8.53 -13.26 9.96
N GLY A 624 -9.42 -12.39 9.53
CA GLY A 624 -10.60 -12.81 8.76
C GLY A 624 -10.25 -13.32 7.36
N SER A 625 -9.14 -12.84 6.78
CA SER A 625 -8.53 -13.40 5.56
C SER A 625 -7.18 -14.05 5.85
N ASP A 626 -6.11 -13.60 5.20
CA ASP A 626 -4.79 -14.22 5.28
C ASP A 626 -4.01 -13.71 6.51
N PHE A 627 -3.18 -14.58 7.08
CA PHE A 627 -2.18 -14.21 8.09
C PHE A 627 -0.79 -14.41 7.51
N ILE A 628 0.02 -13.36 7.48
CA ILE A 628 1.30 -13.33 6.78
C ILE A 628 2.39 -12.84 7.73
N VAL A 629 3.48 -13.60 7.87
CA VAL A 629 4.75 -13.13 8.43
C VAL A 629 5.79 -13.27 7.35
N SER A 630 6.27 -12.14 6.83
CA SER A 630 7.24 -12.11 5.73
C SER A 630 8.59 -12.69 6.19
N SER A 631 9.54 -12.87 5.27
CA SER A 631 10.89 -13.32 5.61
C SER A 631 11.67 -12.38 6.54
N THR A 632 11.27 -11.10 6.63
CA THR A 632 11.83 -10.11 7.56
C THR A 632 10.96 -9.91 8.81
N GLY A 633 9.76 -10.50 8.81
CA GLY A 633 8.80 -10.40 9.89
C GLY A 633 9.23 -11.22 11.11
N GLU A 634 9.08 -10.64 12.30
CA GLU A 634 9.44 -11.30 13.56
C GLU A 634 8.38 -11.11 14.64
N ILE A 635 8.07 -12.16 15.37
CA ILE A 635 7.20 -12.13 16.55
C ILE A 635 7.95 -12.71 17.75
N TYR A 636 8.06 -11.95 18.84
CA TYR A 636 8.75 -12.35 20.05
C TYR A 636 7.82 -12.33 21.26
N ALA A 637 7.67 -13.48 21.89
CA ALA A 637 6.99 -13.65 23.18
C ALA A 637 7.93 -14.37 24.17
N GLN A 638 9.19 -13.94 24.21
CA GLN A 638 10.24 -14.54 25.03
C GLN A 638 10.11 -14.20 26.51
N GLY A 639 10.61 -15.10 27.36
CA GLY A 639 10.79 -14.84 28.78
C GLY A 639 11.92 -13.84 29.03
N GLY A 640 11.78 -13.04 30.08
CA GLY A 640 12.79 -12.10 30.53
C GLY A 640 14.00 -12.82 31.12
N GLY A 641 15.19 -12.38 30.74
CA GLY A 641 16.44 -12.84 31.35
C GLY A 641 16.62 -12.28 32.76
N ALA A 642 17.35 -13.00 33.60
CA ALA A 642 17.85 -12.46 34.87
C ALA A 642 19.24 -11.82 34.67
N LEU A 643 19.63 -10.95 35.60
CA LEU A 643 20.88 -10.20 35.52
C LEU A 643 22.10 -11.11 35.75
N ASP A 644 23.12 -10.95 34.92
CA ASP A 644 24.46 -11.46 35.20
C ASP A 644 25.12 -10.55 36.26
N ILE A 645 25.51 -11.15 37.37
CA ILE A 645 26.10 -10.44 38.49
C ILE A 645 27.62 -10.51 38.31
N ARG A 646 28.21 -9.39 37.89
CA ARG A 646 29.66 -9.24 37.76
C ARG A 646 30.21 -8.48 38.97
N ASN A 647 31.09 -9.11 39.74
CA ASN A 647 31.89 -8.39 40.71
C ASN A 647 33.12 -7.82 40.00
N SER A 648 33.32 -6.50 40.07
CA SER A 648 34.64 -5.92 39.81
C SER A 648 35.58 -6.35 40.95
N ASN A 649 36.80 -6.74 40.58
CA ASN A 649 37.80 -7.37 41.45
C ASN A 649 37.80 -6.85 42.90
N GLY A 650 37.27 -7.64 43.84
CA GLY A 650 37.42 -7.41 45.28
C GLY A 650 36.28 -6.67 46.00
N GLN A 651 35.12 -6.43 45.38
CA GLN A 651 33.97 -5.81 46.06
C GLN A 651 32.92 -6.88 46.48
N PRO A 652 32.91 -7.34 47.75
CA PRO A 652 31.73 -8.01 48.31
C PRO A 652 30.55 -7.02 48.40
N PRO A 653 29.28 -7.48 48.36
CA PRO A 653 28.84 -8.89 48.46
C PRO A 653 28.59 -9.58 47.10
N ALA A 654 29.02 -10.83 46.94
CA ALA A 654 28.66 -11.68 45.79
C ALA A 654 27.21 -12.18 45.94
N ARG A 655 26.35 -11.94 44.95
CA ARG A 655 24.91 -12.24 45.05
C ARG A 655 24.57 -13.51 44.27
N ALA A 656 23.62 -14.30 44.77
CA ALA A 656 23.12 -15.44 44.01
C ALA A 656 22.16 -14.93 42.92
N PRO A 657 22.33 -15.32 41.65
CA PRO A 657 21.50 -14.83 40.55
C PRO A 657 20.06 -15.34 40.63
N GLY A 658 19.12 -14.61 40.02
CA GLY A 658 17.75 -15.07 39.79
C GLY A 658 17.61 -15.92 38.54
N GLY A 659 16.57 -16.76 38.49
CA GLY A 659 16.24 -17.61 37.33
C GLY A 659 15.56 -16.83 36.20
N GLY A 660 15.65 -17.34 34.98
CA GLY A 660 14.97 -16.76 33.81
C GLY A 660 13.47 -17.09 33.79
N GLY A 661 12.65 -16.17 33.27
CA GLY A 661 11.22 -16.41 33.05
C GLY A 661 10.98 -17.33 31.85
N SER A 662 9.87 -18.06 31.82
CA SER A 662 9.49 -18.85 30.64
C SER A 662 8.95 -17.99 29.50
N GLY A 663 9.01 -18.50 28.28
CA GLY A 663 8.31 -17.89 27.14
C GLY A 663 6.79 -17.89 27.33
N GLY A 664 6.11 -16.97 26.66
CA GLY A 664 4.66 -16.88 26.63
C GLY A 664 4.04 -17.65 25.47
N SER A 665 2.92 -17.18 24.94
CA SER A 665 2.24 -17.88 23.85
C SER A 665 1.85 -16.99 22.67
N VAL A 666 1.81 -17.62 21.49
CA VAL A 666 1.36 -17.00 20.25
C VAL A 666 0.27 -17.89 19.65
N LEU A 667 -0.95 -17.39 19.56
CA LEU A 667 -2.06 -18.01 18.83
C LEU A 667 -2.27 -17.28 17.51
N VAL A 668 -2.34 -18.01 16.41
CA VAL A 668 -2.71 -17.52 15.09
C VAL A 668 -3.94 -18.27 14.62
N GLN A 669 -4.99 -17.54 14.28
CA GLN A 669 -6.19 -18.06 13.65
C GLN A 669 -6.41 -17.30 12.34
N ALA A 670 -6.51 -18.02 11.22
CA ALA A 670 -6.69 -17.43 9.90
C ALA A 670 -7.93 -18.01 9.21
N GLY A 671 -8.77 -17.13 8.67
CA GLY A 671 -9.89 -17.51 7.82
C GLY A 671 -9.44 -17.94 6.43
N GLY A 672 -8.29 -17.43 5.98
CA GLY A 672 -7.58 -17.81 4.76
C GLY A 672 -6.35 -18.68 5.03
N VAL A 673 -5.27 -18.46 4.27
CA VAL A 673 -4.06 -19.30 4.35
C VAL A 673 -3.00 -18.65 5.25
N PRO A 674 -2.58 -19.29 6.36
CA PRO A 674 -1.49 -18.77 7.17
C PRO A 674 -0.14 -19.01 6.46
N THR A 675 0.62 -17.95 6.24
CA THR A 675 1.96 -17.98 5.64
C THR A 675 2.97 -17.37 6.61
N ILE A 676 3.75 -18.21 7.29
CA ILE A 676 4.72 -17.77 8.30
C ILE A 676 6.12 -18.17 7.83
N VAL A 677 6.75 -17.28 7.06
CA VAL A 677 8.13 -17.47 6.56
C VAL A 677 9.14 -16.91 7.56
N GLY A 678 8.79 -15.81 8.22
CA GLY A 678 9.61 -15.16 9.24
C GLY A 678 9.66 -15.89 10.57
N LYS A 679 10.23 -15.21 11.57
CA LYS A 679 10.56 -15.81 12.87
C LYS A 679 9.43 -15.65 13.88
N VAL A 680 9.12 -16.72 14.62
CA VAL A 680 8.24 -16.67 15.80
C VAL A 680 8.97 -17.31 16.98
N ASP A 681 9.36 -16.51 17.96
CA ASP A 681 10.24 -16.92 19.06
C ASP A 681 9.53 -16.80 20.42
N VAL A 682 9.32 -17.95 21.03
CA VAL A 682 8.73 -18.10 22.36
C VAL A 682 9.72 -18.74 23.34
N SER A 683 11.02 -18.56 23.14
CA SER A 683 12.04 -19.11 24.05
C SER A 683 11.97 -18.53 25.46
N GLY A 684 12.43 -19.31 26.45
CA GLY A 684 12.58 -18.83 27.82
C GLY A 684 13.79 -17.91 27.98
N GLY A 685 13.73 -17.04 28.98
CA GLY A 685 14.81 -16.15 29.35
C GLY A 685 16.01 -16.90 29.93
N ILE A 686 17.19 -16.33 29.73
CA ILE A 686 18.42 -16.84 30.35
C ILE A 686 18.39 -16.62 31.86
N GLY A 687 18.86 -17.62 32.62
CA GLY A 687 19.15 -17.44 34.04
C GLY A 687 20.40 -16.59 34.21
N GLY A 688 20.46 -15.81 35.30
CA GLY A 688 21.63 -15.02 35.61
C GLY A 688 22.80 -15.89 36.03
N THR A 689 24.00 -15.38 35.89
CA THR A 689 25.21 -16.05 36.36
C THR A 689 26.00 -15.16 37.30
N PHE A 690 26.64 -15.80 38.27
CA PHE A 690 27.72 -15.24 39.07
C PHE A 690 28.92 -16.18 38.91
N ALA A 691 30.06 -15.64 38.48
CA ALA A 691 31.31 -16.38 38.39
C ALA A 691 32.43 -15.58 39.06
N GLU A 692 33.13 -16.23 39.99
CA GLU A 692 34.31 -15.66 40.62
C GLU A 692 35.49 -15.65 39.63
N THR A 693 36.14 -14.51 39.45
CA THR A 693 37.28 -14.36 38.52
C THR A 693 38.63 -14.21 39.21
N SER A 694 38.69 -14.01 40.54
CA SER A 694 39.94 -13.82 41.28
C SER A 694 40.67 -15.11 41.67
N GLN A 695 40.15 -16.29 41.30
CA GLN A 695 40.71 -17.63 41.62
C GLN A 695 40.83 -17.93 43.12
N LEU A 696 40.24 -17.09 43.97
CA LEU A 696 40.31 -17.26 45.42
C LEU A 696 39.31 -18.32 45.86
N LEU A 697 38.09 -18.26 45.35
CA LEU A 697 37.03 -19.18 45.75
C LEU A 697 36.77 -20.25 44.69
N ASP A 698 36.93 -19.99 43.38
CA ASP A 698 36.60 -20.93 42.30
C ASP A 698 35.15 -21.46 42.34
N ILE A 699 34.20 -20.56 42.62
CA ILE A 699 32.77 -20.87 42.68
C ILE A 699 32.03 -20.13 41.57
N LYS A 700 31.06 -20.83 40.96
CA LYS A 700 30.07 -20.25 40.06
C LYS A 700 28.67 -20.60 40.55
N SER A 701 27.82 -19.60 40.71
CA SER A 701 26.38 -19.79 40.89
C SER A 701 25.69 -19.50 39.57
N SER A 702 24.94 -20.48 39.06
CA SER A 702 24.18 -20.36 37.81
C SER A 702 22.71 -20.51 38.14
N ALA A 703 21.90 -19.53 37.77
CA ALA A 703 20.46 -19.67 37.89
C ALA A 703 19.88 -20.47 36.71
N GLY A 704 18.70 -21.04 36.93
CA GLY A 704 17.99 -21.80 35.92
C GLY A 704 17.52 -20.93 34.76
N LYS A 705 17.69 -21.42 33.52
CA LYS A 705 17.02 -20.87 32.33
C LYS A 705 15.53 -21.14 32.39
N GLY A 706 14.72 -20.20 31.91
CA GLY A 706 13.29 -20.40 31.73
C GLY A 706 12.97 -21.40 30.62
N GLY A 707 11.84 -22.09 30.77
CA GLY A 707 11.29 -22.99 29.78
C GLY A 707 10.73 -22.27 28.57
N ALA A 708 10.52 -23.00 27.48
CA ALA A 708 9.91 -22.45 26.29
C ALA A 708 8.40 -22.21 26.47
N GLY A 709 7.89 -21.29 25.66
CA GLY A 709 6.50 -20.97 25.50
C GLY A 709 5.76 -21.91 24.55
N TYR A 710 4.64 -21.46 23.98
CA TYR A 710 3.82 -22.26 23.06
C TYR A 710 3.31 -21.46 21.86
N ILE A 711 3.40 -22.05 20.65
CA ILE A 711 2.86 -21.48 19.42
C ILE A 711 1.73 -22.38 18.91
N ARG A 712 0.61 -21.77 18.49
CA ARG A 712 -0.54 -22.47 17.91
C ARG A 712 -1.00 -21.76 16.64
N VAL A 713 -1.17 -22.49 15.55
CA VAL A 713 -1.72 -21.99 14.28
C VAL A 713 -2.95 -22.81 13.89
N GLU A 714 -4.06 -22.14 13.64
CA GLU A 714 -5.33 -22.74 13.26
C GLU A 714 -5.89 -22.12 11.98
N ALA A 715 -6.25 -22.97 11.03
CA ALA A 715 -6.88 -22.59 9.77
C ALA A 715 -7.76 -23.73 9.28
N ASP A 716 -8.51 -23.50 8.20
CA ASP A 716 -9.31 -24.53 7.54
C ASP A 716 -9.04 -24.55 6.03
N PRO A 717 -8.37 -25.59 5.51
CA PRO A 717 -7.96 -26.84 6.21
C PRO A 717 -6.84 -26.64 7.25
N LYS A 718 -6.68 -27.62 8.16
CA LYS A 718 -5.56 -27.65 9.14
C LYS A 718 -4.21 -27.46 8.41
N PRO A 719 -3.38 -26.47 8.79
CA PRO A 719 -2.09 -26.26 8.14
C PRO A 719 -1.08 -27.36 8.52
N SER A 720 -0.12 -27.62 7.64
CA SER A 720 1.00 -28.51 7.94
C SER A 720 2.05 -27.80 8.80
N PHE A 721 2.47 -28.41 9.91
CA PHE A 721 3.50 -27.83 10.77
C PHE A 721 4.86 -27.67 10.06
N ALA A 722 5.12 -28.47 9.01
CA ALA A 722 6.35 -28.39 8.22
C ALA A 722 6.49 -27.06 7.46
N ALA A 723 5.39 -26.31 7.29
CA ALA A 723 5.42 -24.98 6.68
C ALA A 723 6.01 -23.89 7.60
N PHE A 724 6.25 -24.20 8.89
CA PHE A 724 6.61 -23.21 9.91
C PHE A 724 8.06 -23.36 10.40
N GLY A 725 9.00 -23.29 9.46
CA GLY A 725 10.43 -23.43 9.73
C GLY A 725 11.04 -22.33 10.62
N GLY A 726 10.39 -21.17 10.72
CA GLY A 726 10.85 -20.03 11.53
C GLY A 726 10.46 -20.08 13.01
N PHE A 727 9.81 -21.15 13.48
CA PHE A 727 9.41 -21.28 14.89
C PHE A 727 10.60 -21.61 15.80
N VAL A 728 10.65 -20.94 16.95
CA VAL A 728 11.61 -21.20 18.03
C VAL A 728 10.84 -21.37 19.34
N PRO A 729 10.76 -22.59 19.92
CA PRO A 729 11.33 -23.85 19.43
C PRO A 729 10.71 -24.37 18.13
N ALA A 730 11.39 -25.33 17.47
CA ALA A 730 10.93 -25.89 16.20
C ALA A 730 9.49 -26.45 16.26
N ALA A 731 8.74 -26.20 15.19
CA ALA A 731 7.35 -26.62 15.06
C ALA A 731 7.19 -28.14 15.11
N ALA A 732 6.08 -28.61 15.69
CA ALA A 732 5.62 -29.98 15.64
C ALA A 732 4.11 -30.03 15.39
N ASP A 733 3.56 -31.23 15.21
CA ASP A 733 2.15 -31.42 14.83
C ASP A 733 1.16 -30.75 15.79
N ASP A 734 1.47 -30.74 17.09
CA ASP A 734 0.66 -30.12 18.14
C ASP A 734 0.53 -28.59 18.00
N ASN A 735 1.47 -27.93 17.32
CA ASN A 735 1.38 -26.51 17.03
C ASN A 735 0.32 -26.17 15.98
N THR A 736 -0.29 -27.15 15.31
CA THR A 736 -1.26 -26.92 14.22
C THR A 736 -2.63 -27.51 14.50
N GLY A 737 -3.68 -26.81 14.09
CA GLY A 737 -5.07 -27.19 14.34
C GLY A 737 -6.02 -26.82 13.20
N LEU A 738 -7.17 -27.49 13.19
CA LEU A 738 -8.31 -27.03 12.41
C LEU A 738 -8.93 -25.82 13.12
N LEU A 739 -9.26 -24.76 12.38
CA LEU A 739 -10.09 -23.68 12.90
C LEU A 739 -11.49 -24.21 13.18
N ARG A 740 -11.99 -24.08 14.42
CA ARG A 740 -13.24 -24.71 14.85
C ARG A 740 -14.40 -23.71 14.87
N PRO A 741 -15.65 -24.16 14.71
CA PRO A 741 -16.81 -23.26 14.77
C PRO A 741 -16.96 -22.49 16.08
N ILE A 742 -16.48 -23.03 17.22
CA ILE A 742 -16.48 -22.34 18.51
C ILE A 742 -15.55 -21.11 18.53
N ASP A 743 -14.60 -21.06 17.59
CA ASP A 743 -13.66 -19.97 17.44
C ASP A 743 -14.16 -18.91 16.46
N ASP A 744 -15.28 -19.15 15.78
CA ASP A 744 -15.82 -18.22 14.80
C ASP A 744 -16.18 -16.87 15.47
N SER A 745 -15.82 -15.78 14.81
CA SER A 745 -16.21 -14.43 15.22
C SER A 745 -17.73 -14.25 15.08
N THR A 746 -18.32 -13.45 15.96
CA THR A 746 -19.72 -13.00 15.82
C THR A 746 -19.86 -11.93 14.74
N GLN A 747 -18.77 -11.24 14.42
CA GLN A 747 -18.74 -10.15 13.45
C GLN A 747 -17.73 -10.40 12.34
N SER A 748 -18.06 -9.94 11.14
CA SER A 748 -17.15 -9.84 10.00
C SER A 748 -17.42 -8.57 9.22
N VAL A 749 -16.39 -8.09 8.54
CA VAL A 749 -16.47 -6.92 7.67
C VAL A 749 -16.22 -7.29 6.22
N ALA A 750 -16.96 -6.64 5.33
CA ALA A 750 -16.75 -6.63 3.90
C ALA A 750 -16.43 -5.22 3.45
N ALA A 751 -15.21 -4.98 2.96
CA ALA A 751 -14.82 -3.71 2.36
C ALA A 751 -14.81 -3.85 0.84
N SER A 752 -15.26 -2.81 0.16
CA SER A 752 -15.26 -2.79 -1.29
C SER A 752 -14.10 -1.99 -1.87
N GLY A 753 -13.74 -2.30 -3.11
CA GLY A 753 -12.91 -1.43 -3.94
C GLY A 753 -13.66 -0.17 -4.36
N ILE A 754 -13.04 0.66 -5.18
CA ILE A 754 -13.65 1.91 -5.65
C ILE A 754 -14.71 1.60 -6.72
N TYR A 755 -15.92 2.13 -6.51
CA TYR A 755 -16.93 2.29 -7.54
C TYR A 755 -16.94 3.74 -7.97
N VAL A 756 -16.97 3.95 -9.29
CA VAL A 756 -17.04 5.30 -9.86
C VAL A 756 -18.42 5.49 -10.44
N ALA A 757 -19.09 6.56 -10.03
CA ALA A 757 -20.31 7.02 -10.64
C ALA A 757 -20.03 7.39 -12.11
N GLN A 758 -21.00 7.18 -12.99
CA GLN A 758 -20.91 7.62 -14.40
C GLN A 758 -21.16 9.13 -14.54
N SER A 759 -20.66 9.92 -13.59
CA SER A 759 -20.63 11.38 -13.65
C SER A 759 -19.19 11.86 -13.54
N LEU A 760 -18.92 12.96 -14.24
CA LEU A 760 -17.65 13.64 -14.19
C LEU A 760 -17.49 14.47 -12.92
N PHE A 761 -18.61 14.98 -12.40
CA PHE A 761 -18.64 15.72 -11.14
C PHE A 761 -19.03 14.79 -10.00
N PRO A 762 -18.73 15.17 -8.74
CA PRO A 762 -19.27 14.47 -7.59
C PRO A 762 -20.80 14.45 -7.68
N PRO A 763 -21.44 13.28 -7.75
CA PRO A 763 -22.88 13.23 -7.89
C PRO A 763 -23.56 13.62 -6.57
N THR A 764 -24.83 13.98 -6.64
CA THR A 764 -25.68 14.04 -5.45
C THR A 764 -26.13 12.62 -5.11
N TRP A 765 -25.55 12.05 -4.05
CA TRP A 765 -25.96 10.75 -3.51
C TRP A 765 -27.35 10.84 -2.88
N LEU A 766 -28.25 9.94 -3.27
CA LEU A 766 -29.68 10.03 -2.93
C LEU A 766 -30.05 9.11 -1.77
N TYR A 767 -29.85 7.80 -1.93
CA TYR A 767 -30.12 6.78 -0.92
C TYR A 767 -29.46 5.45 -1.32
N TYR A 768 -29.42 4.47 -0.43
CA TYR A 768 -29.04 3.09 -0.78
C TYR A 768 -30.19 2.11 -0.57
N LYS A 769 -30.07 0.93 -1.18
CA LYS A 769 -30.95 -0.22 -0.95
C LYS A 769 -30.09 -1.47 -0.79
N ILE A 770 -30.17 -2.12 0.37
CA ILE A 770 -29.55 -3.43 0.63
C ILE A 770 -30.66 -4.47 0.69
N GLU A 771 -30.56 -5.51 -0.13
CA GLU A 771 -31.43 -6.68 -0.06
C GLU A 771 -30.68 -7.81 0.65
N ALA A 772 -31.23 -8.25 1.78
CA ALA A 772 -30.60 -9.23 2.65
C ALA A 772 -31.59 -10.31 3.11
N LYS A 773 -31.05 -11.39 3.67
CA LYS A 773 -31.76 -12.42 4.41
C LYS A 773 -31.12 -12.54 5.79
N ILE A 774 -31.94 -12.37 6.83
CA ILE A 774 -31.54 -12.57 8.22
C ILE A 774 -32.27 -13.81 8.71
N ASP A 775 -31.53 -14.88 9.04
CA ASP A 775 -32.12 -16.17 9.42
C ASP A 775 -33.11 -16.70 8.37
N GLY A 776 -32.76 -16.52 7.09
CA GLY A 776 -33.59 -16.88 5.94
C GLY A 776 -34.77 -15.94 5.66
N VAL A 777 -35.06 -14.98 6.55
CA VAL A 777 -36.15 -14.00 6.37
C VAL A 777 -35.66 -12.81 5.55
N PRO A 778 -36.30 -12.46 4.42
CA PRO A 778 -35.93 -11.29 3.64
C PRO A 778 -36.07 -9.99 4.44
N VAL A 779 -35.04 -9.15 4.39
CA VAL A 779 -34.99 -7.83 5.01
C VAL A 779 -34.40 -6.84 4.01
N THR A 780 -34.98 -5.65 3.92
CA THR A 780 -34.45 -4.55 3.10
C THR A 780 -33.93 -3.45 4.01
N TYR A 781 -32.74 -2.92 3.71
CA TYR A 781 -32.20 -1.73 4.39
C TYR A 781 -32.08 -0.54 3.44
N SER A 782 -32.31 0.67 3.95
CA SER A 782 -32.20 1.94 3.23
C SER A 782 -32.10 3.11 4.21
N ASP A 783 -31.45 4.20 3.81
CA ASP A 783 -31.43 5.49 4.50
C ASP A 783 -32.58 6.43 4.09
N ASP A 784 -33.46 6.00 3.19
CA ASP A 784 -34.72 6.70 2.89
C ASP A 784 -35.94 5.76 2.94
N PRO A 785 -36.58 5.61 4.11
CA PRO A 785 -37.75 4.75 4.26
C PRO A 785 -38.99 5.28 3.52
N ARG A 786 -38.97 6.54 3.07
CA ARG A 786 -40.07 7.12 2.27
C ARG A 786 -40.04 6.60 0.83
N VAL A 787 -38.83 6.35 0.32
CA VAL A 787 -38.59 5.81 -1.04
C VAL A 787 -38.63 4.28 -1.04
N VAL A 788 -38.19 3.65 0.06
CA VAL A 788 -38.24 2.20 0.24
C VAL A 788 -39.08 1.85 1.47
N PRO A 789 -40.43 1.81 1.35
CA PRO A 789 -41.32 1.54 2.47
C PRO A 789 -41.00 0.21 3.18
N GLY A 790 -40.98 0.24 4.52
CA GLY A 790 -40.69 -0.93 5.35
C GLY A 790 -39.22 -1.31 5.46
N SER A 791 -38.31 -0.53 4.85
CA SER A 791 -36.88 -0.71 5.05
C SER A 791 -36.43 -0.33 6.46
N LYS A 792 -35.33 -0.92 6.89
CA LYS A 792 -34.62 -0.58 8.15
C LYS A 792 -33.37 0.24 7.83
N PHE A 793 -32.90 1.01 8.80
CA PHE A 793 -31.60 1.68 8.69
C PHE A 793 -30.47 0.65 8.91
N ALA A 794 -29.45 0.61 8.06
CA ALA A 794 -28.30 -0.30 8.24
C ALA A 794 -27.25 0.33 9.16
N ASP A 795 -27.56 0.42 10.45
CA ASP A 795 -26.69 0.93 11.51
C ASP A 795 -26.18 -0.19 12.45
N ASP A 796 -25.39 0.22 13.44
CA ASP A 796 -24.81 -0.67 14.44
C ASP A 796 -25.83 -1.30 15.40
N THR A 797 -27.12 -0.95 15.33
CA THR A 797 -28.17 -1.63 16.11
C THR A 797 -28.73 -2.85 15.38
N GLN A 798 -28.46 -2.97 14.08
CA GLN A 798 -28.96 -4.04 13.23
C GLN A 798 -27.90 -5.12 12.97
N PRO A 799 -28.30 -6.32 12.49
CA PRO A 799 -27.38 -7.34 11.99
C PRO A 799 -26.49 -6.89 10.83
N VAL A 800 -26.90 -5.85 10.10
CA VAL A 800 -26.18 -5.27 8.97
C VAL A 800 -25.98 -3.79 9.23
N ALA A 801 -24.73 -3.36 9.31
CA ALA A 801 -24.35 -1.95 9.31
C ALA A 801 -23.57 -1.62 8.03
N ILE A 802 -23.76 -0.43 7.46
CA ILE A 802 -22.99 0.03 6.30
C ILE A 802 -22.33 1.37 6.60
N TYR A 803 -21.12 1.53 6.10
CA TYR A 803 -20.34 2.75 6.17
C TYR A 803 -19.90 3.09 4.76
N PHE A 804 -19.86 4.37 4.45
CA PHE A 804 -19.45 4.83 3.13
C PHE A 804 -18.31 5.84 3.23
N LYS A 805 -17.46 5.85 2.20
CA LYS A 805 -16.36 6.81 2.02
C LYS A 805 -16.34 7.29 0.58
N SER A 806 -16.02 8.57 0.33
CA SER A 806 -15.95 9.13 -1.03
C SER A 806 -14.53 9.61 -1.34
N VAL A 807 -14.18 9.63 -2.62
CA VAL A 807 -12.92 10.15 -3.15
C VAL A 807 -13.15 10.63 -4.57
N ALA A 808 -12.42 11.65 -5.03
CA ALA A 808 -12.38 11.93 -6.46
C ALA A 808 -11.68 10.75 -7.15
N ALA A 809 -12.26 10.23 -8.23
CA ALA A 809 -11.72 9.08 -8.93
C ALA A 809 -11.64 9.37 -10.42
N ASP A 810 -10.54 8.91 -11.02
CA ASP A 810 -10.39 8.93 -12.46
C ASP A 810 -11.46 8.01 -13.07
N ALA A 811 -12.32 8.57 -13.91
CA ALA A 811 -13.46 7.85 -14.44
C ALA A 811 -13.08 6.72 -15.42
N GLN A 812 -11.86 6.72 -15.96
CA GLN A 812 -11.37 5.67 -16.86
C GLN A 812 -10.66 4.55 -16.10
N THR A 813 -9.78 4.90 -15.16
CA THR A 813 -8.93 3.94 -14.44
C THR A 813 -9.52 3.50 -13.11
N SER A 814 -10.58 4.17 -12.63
CA SER A 814 -11.15 4.01 -11.28
C SER A 814 -10.15 4.22 -10.15
N LYS A 815 -9.03 4.90 -10.43
CA LYS A 815 -8.01 5.21 -9.42
C LYS A 815 -8.39 6.47 -8.64
N PRO A 816 -8.12 6.52 -7.33
CA PRO A 816 -8.38 7.72 -6.54
C PRO A 816 -7.44 8.86 -6.95
N ILE A 817 -7.98 10.08 -6.97
CA ILE A 817 -7.32 11.35 -7.22
C ILE A 817 -7.50 12.19 -5.94
N GLY A 818 -6.51 12.15 -5.05
CA GLY A 818 -6.56 12.89 -3.78
C GLY A 818 -7.06 12.07 -2.60
N ASP A 819 -7.38 12.77 -1.51
CA ASP A 819 -7.69 12.16 -0.23
C ASP A 819 -9.15 11.72 -0.13
N PHE A 820 -9.37 10.64 0.61
CA PHE A 820 -10.71 10.14 0.89
C PHE A 820 -11.37 10.95 2.02
N THR A 821 -12.69 11.10 1.97
CA THR A 821 -13.49 11.64 3.10
C THR A 821 -13.37 10.74 4.34
N PRO A 822 -13.71 11.18 5.55
CA PRO A 822 -13.95 10.25 6.67
C PRO A 822 -15.04 9.22 6.35
N TRP A 823 -15.08 8.12 7.12
CA TRP A 823 -16.19 7.16 7.05
C TRP A 823 -17.48 7.79 7.56
N VAL A 824 -18.58 7.59 6.83
CA VAL A 824 -19.92 8.05 7.18
C VAL A 824 -20.79 6.84 7.45
N PRO A 825 -21.34 6.69 8.67
CA PRO A 825 -22.19 5.55 9.01
C PRO A 825 -23.59 5.71 8.44
N ALA A 826 -24.11 4.64 7.84
CA ALA A 826 -25.51 4.35 7.58
C ALA A 826 -26.33 5.34 6.72
N THR A 827 -25.74 6.43 6.20
CA THR A 827 -26.37 7.38 5.26
C THR A 827 -25.43 7.74 4.13
N VAL A 828 -25.93 7.81 2.90
CA VAL A 828 -25.16 8.33 1.75
C VAL A 828 -25.40 9.82 1.51
N LYS A 829 -26.43 10.42 2.11
CA LYS A 829 -26.75 11.84 1.88
C LYS A 829 -25.72 12.80 2.48
N ASP A 830 -25.05 12.38 3.55
CA ASP A 830 -24.00 13.14 4.22
C ASP A 830 -22.71 13.23 3.36
N PHE A 831 -22.67 12.57 2.21
CA PHE A 831 -21.69 12.79 1.15
C PHE A 831 -21.89 14.08 0.36
N SER A 832 -23.09 14.66 0.38
CA SER A 832 -23.40 15.80 -0.47
C SER A 832 -22.49 17.00 -0.14
N LEU A 833 -21.85 17.52 -1.19
CA LEU A 833 -20.71 18.44 -1.25
C LEU A 833 -20.47 19.36 -0.04
N LYS A 834 -21.48 20.01 0.53
CA LYS A 834 -21.32 21.10 1.53
C LYS A 834 -20.41 20.78 2.72
N LYS A 835 -20.33 19.53 3.19
CA LYS A 835 -19.48 19.17 4.34
C LYS A 835 -18.02 18.87 3.96
N TYR A 836 -17.76 18.47 2.71
CA TYR A 836 -16.46 17.95 2.24
C TYR A 836 -16.11 18.46 0.83
N GLU A 837 -16.47 19.71 0.48
CA GLU A 837 -16.42 20.27 -0.89
C GLU A 837 -15.06 20.14 -1.59
N THR A 838 -13.97 19.97 -0.84
CA THR A 838 -12.62 19.82 -1.37
C THR A 838 -12.19 18.37 -1.61
N THR A 839 -12.84 17.39 -0.95
CA THR A 839 -12.46 15.96 -0.96
C THR A 839 -13.53 15.01 -1.49
N ALA A 840 -14.80 15.41 -1.49
CA ALA A 840 -15.89 14.58 -2.02
C ALA A 840 -15.79 14.46 -3.55
N GLY A 841 -15.98 13.25 -4.07
CA GLY A 841 -15.75 12.92 -5.47
C GLY A 841 -16.80 12.04 -6.12
N ASN A 842 -16.57 11.69 -7.38
CA ASN A 842 -17.37 10.72 -8.15
C ASN A 842 -17.06 9.25 -7.80
N GLY A 843 -16.04 8.99 -6.99
CA GLY A 843 -15.71 7.67 -6.45
C GLY A 843 -16.33 7.45 -5.07
N MET A 844 -16.71 6.19 -4.80
CA MET A 844 -17.24 5.73 -3.53
C MET A 844 -16.70 4.34 -3.18
N LEU A 845 -16.51 4.12 -1.89
CA LEU A 845 -16.25 2.82 -1.27
C LEU A 845 -17.27 2.62 -0.17
N TYR A 846 -17.51 1.38 0.16
CA TYR A 846 -18.34 1.02 1.29
C TYR A 846 -17.71 -0.09 2.10
N LEU A 847 -18.12 -0.14 3.36
CA LEU A 847 -17.78 -1.16 4.32
C LEU A 847 -19.07 -1.65 4.95
N ILE A 848 -19.32 -2.95 4.88
CA ILE A 848 -20.49 -3.60 5.48
C ILE A 848 -20.02 -4.44 6.65
N VAL A 849 -20.59 -4.20 7.84
CA VAL A 849 -20.39 -5.03 9.03
C VAL A 849 -21.58 -5.98 9.15
N LEU A 850 -21.29 -7.28 9.30
CA LEU A 850 -22.27 -8.33 9.52
C LEU A 850 -22.13 -8.84 10.96
N ASP A 851 -23.19 -8.77 11.76
CA ASP A 851 -23.15 -9.08 13.19
C ASP A 851 -24.19 -10.15 13.58
N LYS A 852 -23.71 -11.38 13.75
CA LYS A 852 -24.51 -12.55 14.16
C LYS A 852 -25.03 -12.42 15.59
N SER A 853 -24.45 -11.58 16.43
CA SER A 853 -24.96 -11.41 17.81
C SER A 853 -26.29 -10.66 17.85
N LYS A 854 -26.64 -9.95 16.77
CA LYS A 854 -27.86 -9.15 16.65
C LYS A 854 -28.97 -9.85 15.89
N THR A 855 -28.75 -11.08 15.41
CA THR A 855 -29.78 -11.86 14.73
C THR A 855 -30.78 -12.43 15.73
N PRO A 856 -32.07 -12.60 15.35
CA PRO A 856 -33.06 -13.21 16.24
C PRO A 856 -32.71 -14.64 16.66
N SER A 857 -32.12 -15.43 15.76
CA SER A 857 -31.68 -16.79 16.07
C SER A 857 -30.24 -16.80 16.60
N LYS A 858 -29.93 -17.75 17.48
CA LYS A 858 -28.54 -18.02 17.90
C LYS A 858 -27.67 -18.64 16.78
N SER A 859 -28.28 -19.12 15.69
CA SER A 859 -27.54 -19.60 14.51
C SER A 859 -27.00 -18.46 13.65
N GLY A 860 -27.62 -17.28 13.72
CA GLY A 860 -27.20 -16.02 13.10
C GLY A 860 -26.69 -16.12 11.66
N THR A 861 -27.57 -16.45 10.73
CA THR A 861 -27.23 -16.41 9.30
C THR A 861 -27.58 -15.04 8.72
N ILE A 862 -26.62 -14.45 8.00
CA ILE A 862 -26.77 -13.16 7.34
C ILE A 862 -26.27 -13.32 5.91
N GLU A 863 -27.15 -13.06 4.94
CA GLU A 863 -26.81 -13.08 3.52
C GLU A 863 -27.24 -11.76 2.88
N ILE A 864 -26.35 -11.05 2.18
CA ILE A 864 -26.71 -9.89 1.36
C ILE A 864 -26.61 -10.32 -0.09
N THR A 865 -27.68 -10.12 -0.86
CA THR A 865 -27.76 -10.54 -2.26
C THR A 865 -27.61 -9.38 -3.23
N ASN A 866 -27.87 -8.15 -2.79
CA ASN A 866 -27.78 -6.97 -3.64
C ASN A 866 -27.55 -5.71 -2.80
N LEU A 867 -26.66 -4.84 -3.28
CA LEU A 867 -26.54 -3.46 -2.82
C LEU A 867 -26.68 -2.53 -4.03
N ARG A 868 -27.60 -1.57 -3.93
CA ARG A 868 -27.70 -0.46 -4.87
C ARG A 868 -27.49 0.86 -4.16
N VAL A 869 -26.68 1.75 -4.73
CA VAL A 869 -26.53 3.11 -4.25
C VAL A 869 -26.97 4.07 -5.35
N TYR A 870 -28.03 4.82 -5.07
CA TYR A 870 -28.67 5.72 -6.01
C TYR A 870 -28.04 7.10 -5.94
N TYR A 871 -27.81 7.70 -7.10
CA TYR A 871 -27.18 9.01 -7.22
C TYR A 871 -27.73 9.79 -8.40
N ARG A 872 -27.47 11.09 -8.37
CA ARG A 872 -27.84 12.05 -9.41
C ARG A 872 -26.60 12.75 -9.93
N GLY A 873 -26.24 12.47 -11.18
CA GLY A 873 -24.99 12.88 -11.81
C GLY A 873 -25.03 14.24 -12.48
#